data_AF-A0A7W0IRC0-F1
#
_entry.id   AF-A0A7W0IRC0-F1
#
_cell.length_a   1.000
_cell.length_b   1.000
_cell.length_c   1.000
_cell.angle_alpha   90.00
_cell.angle_beta   90.00
_cell.angle_gamma   90.00
#
_symmetry.space_group_name_H-M   'P 1'
#
loop_
_entity.id
_entity.type
_entity.pdbx_description
1 polymer ?
#
loop_
_entity_poly.entity_id
_entity_poly.type
_entity_poly.pdbx_seq_one_letter_code
_entity_poly.pdbx_strand_id
1 'polypeptide(L)'
;MEHIRKRLAKCEEGIQYLSQIKEGSDWGNLSGLTNRLTGLKTSFYDYSEEHFTDEVSEIEEAVTFLTERCQEDISPMDRVRIVRSPLRFSLKDILENVYEDYTELGGEGEANIDPAMVVAKANILRRVKGRVFTQQVMVIGHEKGHGEEFRNGGSSKPWGNEKALRFMQVAETEGIPIHSYIFTPGAFPVEEYPGAAQQIARNLYAMAKLRVPIVSIISEGGSGGAEAIGLSDFRLMFSHGYYSVISPEGAAAIEGRVGEGVKAPKELVEQCAENLWITAKDNLELGTIDRIVDEPPLGAKHDDFVFFKRLRYEMMRATDEVVLKTKSLRAFRAYEVKLKNAGDDSATLENEVDNDLHIDISWELNVDERKRLVALRYKKYRAMATKAYITDTSRFGDFYKKASFRTAKIYYTVVYDILKRQQKQVEKVIKEVSGEGSSFVKRLTAPFTAAYDFIAHKPGGRGRAYSSNSGRQEAMALEFGDTYLSPLANEDRTVTCPNAVTRGCKDLWVPDLYGEFCGVCEICGHHFPLEYEWYLNNLFDRDSIREFNSKIASGNPLNHPVLRKKLQAVKNETKRKSAMITFQAQVMGVDLVVAMLYSDFRNGTVGAAEGEKFVQACELAKLQRKPLLAYVHTTGGIRIQEGTMGVIQMPKCTMAVRDYVDAGGLYIVVYDNNSYAGPVASFLGCSYYQFAIRSSRIGFAGHRVIRDTTGQDIPPDYHSARNALKRGHIHGIWDRREFRRNLHQALMTMGGRNLYYR
;
A
#
# COMPACT_ATOMS: atom_id res chain seq x y z
N MET A 1 53.61 5.71 14.99
CA MET A 1 52.64 5.60 16.12
C MET A 1 51.21 6.11 15.85
N GLU A 2 50.96 7.36 15.43
CA GLU A 2 49.57 7.84 15.22
C GLU A 2 48.83 7.12 14.08
N HIS A 3 49.55 6.77 13.01
CA HIS A 3 49.05 5.94 11.90
C HIS A 3 48.60 4.54 12.38
N ILE A 4 49.38 3.92 13.28
CA ILE A 4 49.08 2.59 13.86
C ILE A 4 47.81 2.67 14.72
N ARG A 5 47.60 3.75 15.47
CA ARG A 5 46.35 3.96 16.23
C ARG A 5 45.13 4.05 15.33
N LYS A 6 45.23 4.73 14.18
CA LYS A 6 44.14 4.79 13.20
C LYS A 6 43.81 3.42 12.61
N ARG A 7 44.84 2.64 12.27
CA ARG A 7 44.69 1.24 11.81
C ARG A 7 44.00 0.37 12.86
N LEU A 8 44.47 0.40 14.10
CA LEU A 8 43.86 -0.33 15.23
C LEU A 8 42.38 0.03 15.44
N ALA A 9 42.04 1.32 15.37
CA ALA A 9 40.65 1.76 15.50
C ALA A 9 39.77 1.22 14.35
N LYS A 10 40.30 1.18 13.12
CA LYS A 10 39.59 0.62 11.96
C LYS A 10 39.37 -0.89 12.11
N CYS A 11 40.36 -1.63 12.61
CA CYS A 11 40.21 -3.06 12.91
C CYS A 11 39.14 -3.30 13.97
N GLU A 12 39.15 -2.50 15.04
CA GLU A 12 38.16 -2.61 16.10
C GLU A 12 36.74 -2.35 15.59
N GLU A 13 36.54 -1.29 14.81
CA GLU A 13 35.26 -1.00 14.19
C GLU A 13 34.81 -2.15 13.28
N GLY A 14 35.73 -2.73 12.49
CA GLY A 14 35.46 -3.88 11.62
C GLY A 14 35.03 -5.13 12.41
N ILE A 15 35.72 -5.46 13.50
CA ILE A 15 35.39 -6.60 14.37
C ILE A 15 34.04 -6.39 15.06
N GLN A 16 33.79 -5.17 15.56
CA GLN A 16 32.50 -4.83 16.17
C GLN A 16 31.37 -4.91 15.15
N TYR A 17 31.58 -4.43 13.93
CA TYR A 17 30.60 -4.49 12.86
C TYR A 17 30.26 -5.92 12.47
N LEU A 18 31.27 -6.79 12.27
CA LEU A 18 31.07 -8.21 12.02
C LEU A 18 30.32 -8.90 13.18
N SER A 19 30.65 -8.54 14.42
CA SER A 19 29.97 -9.08 15.62
C SER A 19 28.50 -8.64 15.70
N GLN A 20 28.16 -7.43 15.25
CA GLN A 20 26.78 -6.96 15.16
C GLN A 20 26.00 -7.71 14.07
N ILE A 21 26.61 -7.93 12.90
CA ILE A 21 25.97 -8.64 11.78
C ILE A 21 25.71 -10.10 12.15
N LYS A 22 26.67 -10.79 12.77
CA LYS A 22 26.51 -12.19 13.19
C LYS A 22 25.94 -12.35 14.61
N GLU A 23 25.48 -11.25 15.20
CA GLU A 23 24.79 -11.15 16.49
C GLU A 23 25.46 -11.98 17.61
N GLY A 24 26.76 -11.70 17.84
CA GLY A 24 27.50 -12.23 18.99
C GLY A 24 27.75 -13.74 19.01
N SER A 25 27.48 -14.46 17.92
CA SER A 25 28.05 -15.79 17.72
C SER A 25 29.58 -15.66 17.65
N ASP A 26 30.34 -16.61 18.20
CA ASP A 26 31.80 -16.66 18.05
C ASP A 26 32.20 -17.09 16.62
N TRP A 27 31.58 -16.43 15.65
CA TRP A 27 31.73 -16.69 14.23
C TRP A 27 33.13 -16.29 13.80
N GLY A 28 33.91 -17.24 13.28
CA GLY A 28 35.26 -16.96 12.83
C GLY A 28 36.24 -16.48 13.92
N ASN A 29 36.00 -16.83 15.19
CA ASN A 29 36.85 -16.43 16.33
C ASN A 29 36.94 -14.90 16.54
N LEU A 30 35.82 -14.19 16.35
CA LEU A 30 35.72 -12.76 16.61
C LEU A 30 36.06 -12.39 18.07
N SER A 31 35.74 -13.28 19.02
CA SER A 31 36.10 -13.09 20.43
C SER A 31 37.62 -13.11 20.64
N GLY A 32 38.33 -14.03 19.99
CA GLY A 32 39.79 -14.10 20.00
C GLY A 32 40.45 -12.87 19.38
N LEU A 33 39.93 -12.38 18.24
CA LEU A 33 40.43 -11.15 17.62
C LEU A 33 40.22 -9.92 18.51
N THR A 34 39.06 -9.83 19.16
CA THR A 34 38.77 -8.76 20.13
C THR A 34 39.75 -8.77 21.30
N ASN A 35 40.05 -9.96 21.84
CA ASN A 35 41.01 -10.13 22.93
C ASN A 35 42.44 -9.76 22.50
N ARG A 36 42.88 -10.19 21.30
CA ARG A 36 44.18 -9.79 20.73
C ARG A 36 44.29 -8.27 20.60
N LEU A 37 43.27 -7.62 20.05
CA LEU A 37 43.25 -6.17 19.84
C LEU A 37 43.27 -5.40 21.17
N THR A 38 42.54 -5.89 22.18
CA THR A 38 42.55 -5.31 23.53
C THR A 38 43.92 -5.48 24.21
N GLY A 39 44.57 -6.64 24.03
CA GLY A 39 45.94 -6.88 24.49
C GLY A 39 46.94 -5.89 23.88
N LEU A 40 46.90 -5.73 22.55
CA LEU A 40 47.76 -4.78 21.82
C LEU A 40 47.56 -3.32 22.28
N LYS A 41 46.31 -2.91 22.56
CA LYS A 41 46.03 -1.57 23.11
C LYS A 41 46.62 -1.38 24.51
N THR A 42 46.62 -2.42 25.33
CA THR A 42 47.10 -2.36 26.72
C THR A 42 48.62 -2.31 26.77
N SER A 43 49.29 -3.02 25.85
CA SER A 43 50.75 -3.10 25.75
C SER A 43 51.36 -2.07 24.78
N PHE A 44 50.66 -0.96 24.50
CA PHE A 44 51.04 0.04 23.49
C PHE A 44 52.45 0.64 23.68
N TYR A 45 52.97 0.65 24.91
CA TYR A 45 54.29 1.19 25.25
C TYR A 45 55.34 0.10 25.53
N ASP A 46 54.96 -1.18 25.47
CA ASP A 46 55.81 -2.31 25.87
C ASP A 46 56.55 -2.95 24.68
N TYR A 47 56.10 -2.72 23.45
CA TYR A 47 56.65 -3.33 22.23
C TYR A 47 57.26 -2.32 21.26
N SER A 48 58.13 -2.81 20.35
CA SER A 48 58.69 -2.02 19.25
C SER A 48 57.62 -1.68 18.20
N GLU A 49 57.84 -0.59 17.46
CA GLU A 49 56.93 -0.15 16.38
C GLU A 49 56.80 -1.20 15.26
N GLU A 50 57.86 -1.97 15.01
CA GLU A 50 57.89 -3.07 14.04
C GLU A 50 56.96 -4.22 14.47
N HIS A 51 57.06 -4.67 15.73
CA HIS A 51 56.17 -5.70 16.27
C HIS A 51 54.69 -5.28 16.24
N PHE A 52 54.41 -4.01 16.55
CA PHE A 52 53.05 -3.47 16.45
C PHE A 52 52.52 -3.46 15.02
N THR A 53 53.39 -3.17 14.04
CA THR A 53 52.99 -3.09 12.64
C THR A 53 52.64 -4.48 12.11
N ASP A 54 53.40 -5.51 12.48
CA ASP A 54 53.16 -6.89 12.08
C ASP A 54 51.85 -7.42 12.67
N GLU A 55 51.67 -7.31 13.99
CA GLU A 55 50.45 -7.77 14.67
C GLU A 55 49.19 -7.07 14.16
N VAL A 56 49.26 -5.76 13.89
CA VAL A 56 48.13 -5.02 13.29
C VAL A 56 47.84 -5.50 11.88
N SER A 57 48.87 -5.82 11.08
CA SER A 57 48.68 -6.31 9.72
C SER A 57 48.03 -7.70 9.72
N GLU A 58 48.42 -8.60 10.63
CA GLU A 58 47.74 -9.90 10.80
C GLU A 58 46.25 -9.74 11.16
N ILE A 59 45.93 -8.80 12.05
CA ILE A 59 44.53 -8.54 12.42
C ILE A 59 43.77 -7.93 11.24
N GLU A 60 44.37 -7.02 10.48
CA GLU A 60 43.76 -6.44 9.28
C GLU A 60 43.46 -7.52 8.22
N GLU A 61 44.40 -8.43 7.97
CA GLU A 61 44.21 -9.56 7.07
C GLU A 61 43.10 -10.48 7.56
N ALA A 62 43.06 -10.81 8.85
CA ALA A 62 42.01 -11.62 9.44
C ALA A 62 40.62 -10.95 9.32
N VAL A 63 40.53 -9.64 9.60
CA VAL A 63 39.27 -8.88 9.46
C VAL A 63 38.83 -8.81 8.00
N THR A 64 39.77 -8.63 7.07
CA THR A 64 39.48 -8.61 5.62
C THR A 64 38.96 -9.97 5.15
N PHE A 65 39.63 -11.06 5.52
CA PHE A 65 39.20 -12.41 5.21
C PHE A 65 37.81 -12.73 5.79
N LEU A 66 37.56 -12.36 7.04
CA LEU A 66 36.25 -12.55 7.68
C LEU A 66 35.16 -11.69 7.02
N THR A 67 35.50 -10.50 6.55
CA THR A 67 34.58 -9.62 5.81
C THR A 67 34.17 -10.26 4.48
N GLU A 68 35.13 -10.75 3.70
CA GLU A 68 34.87 -11.44 2.42
C GLU A 68 34.03 -12.70 2.65
N ARG A 69 34.40 -13.53 3.63
CA ARG A 69 33.64 -14.74 3.99
C ARG A 69 32.22 -14.41 4.45
N CYS A 70 32.03 -13.32 5.19
CA CYS A 70 30.71 -12.87 5.63
C CYS A 70 29.86 -12.40 4.44
N GLN A 71 30.49 -11.77 3.45
CA GLN A 71 29.82 -11.31 2.23
C GLN A 71 29.36 -12.48 1.35
N GLU A 72 30.16 -13.53 1.23
CA GLU A 72 29.82 -14.74 0.46
C GLU A 72 28.61 -15.48 1.05
N ASP A 73 28.53 -15.57 2.37
CA ASP A 73 27.49 -16.30 3.11
C ASP A 73 26.63 -15.34 3.96
N ILE A 74 26.01 -14.38 3.29
CA ILE A 74 25.14 -13.39 3.90
C ILE A 74 23.67 -13.84 3.91
N SER A 75 23.13 -14.08 5.10
CA SER A 75 21.72 -14.46 5.25
C SER A 75 20.78 -13.26 5.07
N PRO A 76 19.47 -13.48 4.82
CA PRO A 76 18.48 -12.41 4.81
C PRO A 76 18.44 -11.62 6.13
N MET A 77 18.64 -12.28 7.27
CA MET A 77 18.67 -11.60 8.57
C MET A 77 19.95 -10.78 8.77
N ASP A 78 21.10 -11.25 8.24
CA ASP A 78 22.34 -10.46 8.23
C ASP A 78 22.17 -9.17 7.43
N ARG A 79 21.47 -9.21 6.29
CA ARG A 79 21.11 -8.00 5.52
C ARG A 79 20.25 -7.03 6.33
N VAL A 80 19.27 -7.54 7.08
CA VAL A 80 18.46 -6.72 8.00
C VAL A 80 19.34 -6.04 9.05
N ARG A 81 20.31 -6.77 9.64
CA ARG A 81 21.25 -6.22 10.62
C ARG A 81 22.17 -5.17 10.02
N ILE A 82 22.68 -5.38 8.79
CA ILE A 82 23.46 -4.38 8.03
C ILE A 82 22.68 -3.11 7.82
N VAL A 83 21.43 -3.23 7.34
CA VAL A 83 20.53 -2.08 7.09
C VAL A 83 20.18 -1.31 8.37
N ARG A 84 20.15 -2.01 9.51
CA ARG A 84 19.86 -1.43 10.81
C ARG A 84 21.10 -0.90 11.54
N SER A 85 22.30 -1.11 11.02
CA SER A 85 23.52 -0.65 11.67
C SER A 85 23.61 0.89 11.69
N PRO A 86 24.03 1.49 12.82
CA PRO A 86 24.30 2.93 12.90
C PRO A 86 25.44 3.41 11.99
N LEU A 87 26.33 2.51 11.54
CA LEU A 87 27.44 2.84 10.64
C LEU A 87 26.99 3.05 9.19
N ARG A 88 25.77 2.64 8.85
CA ARG A 88 25.20 2.80 7.51
C ARG A 88 24.87 4.26 7.25
N PHE A 89 25.04 4.70 5.99
CA PHE A 89 24.67 6.04 5.57
C PHE A 89 23.18 6.36 5.85
N SER A 90 22.90 7.63 6.09
CA SER A 90 21.59 8.24 6.29
C SER A 90 21.07 8.92 5.00
N LEU A 91 19.84 9.46 5.04
CA LEU A 91 19.35 10.27 3.93
C LEU A 91 20.07 11.63 3.87
N LYS A 92 20.52 12.16 5.01
CA LYS A 92 21.36 13.37 5.03
C LYS A 92 22.70 13.15 4.34
N ASP A 93 23.36 12.02 4.56
CA ASP A 93 24.61 11.70 3.85
C ASP A 93 24.37 11.63 2.33
N ILE A 94 23.22 11.11 1.89
CA ILE A 94 22.82 11.15 0.48
C ILE A 94 22.60 12.59 -0.01
N LEU A 95 21.90 13.42 0.75
CA LEU A 95 21.66 14.83 0.39
C LEU A 95 22.98 15.59 0.17
N GLU A 96 23.96 15.33 1.03
CA GLU A 96 25.29 15.96 0.98
C GLU A 96 26.18 15.43 -0.15
N ASN A 97 26.11 14.15 -0.49
CA ASN A 97 27.04 13.51 -1.42
C ASN A 97 26.49 13.24 -2.84
N VAL A 98 25.16 13.21 -3.01
CA VAL A 98 24.52 12.94 -4.32
C VAL A 98 24.08 14.21 -5.02
N TYR A 99 23.65 15.22 -4.27
CA TYR A 99 23.15 16.49 -4.78
C TYR A 99 24.20 17.59 -4.62
N GLU A 100 24.09 18.65 -5.41
CA GLU A 100 25.09 19.73 -5.46
C GLU A 100 24.80 20.79 -4.40
N ASP A 101 23.52 21.08 -4.22
CA ASP A 101 22.99 21.86 -3.13
C ASP A 101 21.55 21.40 -2.84
N TYR A 102 21.13 21.58 -1.59
CA TYR A 102 19.77 21.30 -1.16
C TYR A 102 19.30 22.29 -0.10
N THR A 103 18.00 22.51 -0.06
CA THR A 103 17.31 23.25 1.00
C THR A 103 16.29 22.32 1.63
N GLU A 104 16.48 21.98 2.90
CA GLU A 104 15.49 21.23 3.68
C GLU A 104 14.22 22.07 3.86
N LEU A 105 13.06 21.44 3.69
CA LEU A 105 11.75 22.06 3.73
C LEU A 105 10.99 21.55 4.96
N GLY A 106 10.87 22.42 5.95
CA GLY A 106 10.19 22.13 7.21
C GLY A 106 9.72 23.41 7.90
N GLY A 107 8.80 23.26 8.86
CA GLY A 107 8.42 24.34 9.78
C GLY A 107 9.14 24.21 11.12
N GLU A 108 8.51 24.71 12.18
CA GLU A 108 9.00 24.53 13.56
C GLU A 108 8.12 23.54 14.35
N GLY A 109 8.76 22.78 15.25
CA GLY A 109 8.09 21.85 16.15
C GLY A 109 7.79 20.47 15.56
N GLU A 110 7.43 19.53 16.42
CA GLU A 110 7.31 18.10 16.09
C GLU A 110 6.27 17.80 15.00
N ALA A 111 5.13 18.52 15.02
CA ALA A 111 4.05 18.34 14.05
C ALA A 111 4.41 18.83 12.63
N ASN A 112 5.28 19.84 12.51
CA ASN A 112 5.69 20.39 11.21
C ASN A 112 7.00 19.79 10.69
N ILE A 113 7.83 19.26 11.59
CA ILE A 113 9.14 18.72 11.23
C ILE A 113 9.06 17.21 11.03
N ASP A 114 8.37 16.43 11.87
CA ASP A 114 8.57 14.96 12.02
C ASP A 114 9.98 14.52 11.63
N PRO A 115 10.93 14.43 12.57
CA PRO A 115 12.34 14.23 12.25
C PRO A 115 12.63 12.89 11.55
N ALA A 116 11.66 11.96 11.52
CA ALA A 116 11.73 10.72 10.76
C ALA A 116 11.50 10.89 9.25
N MET A 117 10.94 12.03 8.80
CA MET A 117 10.64 12.31 7.38
C MET A 117 11.34 13.60 6.96
N VAL A 118 12.31 13.52 6.06
CA VAL A 118 13.00 14.68 5.48
C VAL A 118 12.43 14.98 4.10
N VAL A 119 12.25 16.27 3.83
CA VAL A 119 11.87 16.77 2.51
C VAL A 119 12.83 17.89 2.16
N ALA A 120 13.38 17.87 0.95
CA ALA A 120 14.32 18.89 0.50
C ALA A 120 14.12 19.19 -0.98
N LYS A 121 14.29 20.46 -1.37
CA LYS A 121 14.47 20.84 -2.77
C LYS A 121 15.95 20.82 -3.07
N ALA A 122 16.37 20.07 -4.09
CA ALA A 122 17.77 19.85 -4.39
C ALA A 122 18.07 20.06 -5.88
N ASN A 123 19.32 20.40 -6.18
CA ASN A 123 19.83 20.56 -7.54
C ASN A 123 20.77 19.41 -7.91
N ILE A 124 20.60 18.89 -9.13
CA ILE A 124 21.53 17.97 -9.78
C ILE A 124 22.15 18.68 -10.97
N LEU A 125 23.48 18.65 -11.07
CA LEU A 125 24.21 19.11 -12.25
C LEU A 125 24.45 17.95 -13.22
N ARG A 126 24.34 18.24 -14.52
CA ARG A 126 24.69 17.35 -15.62
C ARG A 126 25.63 18.06 -16.57
N ARG A 127 26.72 17.42 -17.02
CA ARG A 127 27.59 17.99 -18.06
C ARG A 127 27.33 17.29 -19.39
N VAL A 128 26.72 18.00 -20.34
CA VAL A 128 26.49 17.46 -21.70
C VAL A 128 27.31 18.25 -22.70
N LYS A 129 28.26 17.59 -23.38
CA LYS A 129 29.14 18.20 -24.40
C LYS A 129 29.84 19.48 -23.92
N GLY A 130 30.36 19.45 -22.69
CA GLY A 130 31.05 20.59 -22.06
C GLY A 130 30.13 21.70 -21.55
N ARG A 131 28.79 21.57 -21.64
CA ARG A 131 27.82 22.50 -21.05
C ARG A 131 27.24 21.92 -19.77
N VAL A 132 27.10 22.76 -18.75
CA VAL A 132 26.51 22.38 -17.46
C VAL A 132 25.02 22.72 -17.48
N PHE A 133 24.18 21.76 -17.12
CA PHE A 133 22.74 21.91 -16.96
C PHE A 133 22.36 21.59 -15.51
N THR A 134 21.57 22.48 -14.90
CA THR A 134 21.03 22.27 -13.56
C THR A 134 19.60 21.77 -13.68
N GLN A 135 19.29 20.69 -12.97
CA GLN A 135 17.94 20.14 -12.87
C GLN A 135 17.49 20.13 -11.41
N GLN A 136 16.29 20.62 -11.17
CA GLN A 136 15.69 20.64 -9.84
C GLN A 136 14.95 19.34 -9.58
N VAL A 137 15.02 18.85 -8.34
CA VAL A 137 14.23 17.71 -7.87
C VAL A 137 13.70 17.95 -6.47
N MET A 138 12.57 17.32 -6.18
CA MET A 138 12.05 17.21 -4.82
C MET A 138 12.53 15.88 -4.22
N VAL A 139 13.37 15.95 -3.19
CA VAL A 139 13.83 14.79 -2.43
C VAL A 139 12.90 14.60 -1.24
N ILE A 140 12.36 13.40 -1.08
CA ILE A 140 11.49 13.01 0.03
C ILE A 140 12.01 11.70 0.57
N GLY A 141 12.15 11.54 1.88
CA GLY A 141 12.52 10.24 2.39
C GLY A 141 12.56 10.15 3.90
N HIS A 142 12.78 8.92 4.35
CA HIS A 142 12.91 8.64 5.77
C HIS A 142 14.35 8.87 6.21
N GLU A 143 14.51 9.51 7.36
CA GLU A 143 15.82 9.76 7.96
C GLU A 143 16.03 8.82 9.14
N LYS A 144 17.16 8.11 9.09
CA LYS A 144 17.60 7.12 10.08
C LYS A 144 19.11 7.28 10.29
N GLY A 145 19.63 6.83 11.43
CA GLY A 145 21.06 6.86 11.76
C GLY A 145 21.29 7.52 13.12
N HIS A 146 22.30 8.38 13.22
CA HIS A 146 22.64 9.09 14.46
C HIS A 146 21.43 9.82 15.08
N GLY A 147 21.02 9.42 16.29
CA GLY A 147 19.82 9.95 16.95
C GLY A 147 18.52 9.30 16.48
N GLU A 148 18.55 8.01 16.16
CA GLU A 148 17.37 7.24 15.72
C GLU A 148 16.24 7.20 16.75
N GLU A 149 16.55 7.31 18.05
CA GLU A 149 15.53 7.40 19.12
C GLU A 149 14.63 8.62 18.91
N PHE A 150 15.22 9.78 18.61
CA PHE A 150 14.48 11.01 18.30
C PHE A 150 13.67 10.90 17.00
N ARG A 151 14.05 9.98 16.12
CA ARG A 151 13.44 9.75 14.80
C ARG A 151 12.58 8.48 14.75
N ASN A 152 12.29 7.85 15.90
CA ASN A 152 11.54 6.61 15.99
C ASN A 152 12.07 5.51 15.02
N GLY A 153 13.39 5.44 14.84
CA GLY A 153 14.03 4.49 13.92
C GLY A 153 13.71 4.71 12.44
N GLY A 154 13.27 5.90 12.04
CA GLY A 154 12.78 6.18 10.68
C GLY A 154 11.29 5.86 10.49
N SER A 155 10.57 5.52 11.56
CA SER A 155 9.11 5.33 11.53
C SER A 155 8.41 6.67 11.51
N SER A 156 7.95 7.11 10.34
CA SER A 156 7.26 8.41 10.22
C SER A 156 5.89 8.37 10.89
N LYS A 157 5.58 9.45 11.61
CA LYS A 157 4.28 9.73 12.18
C LYS A 157 3.32 10.22 11.10
N PRO A 158 2.00 10.26 11.38
CA PRO A 158 1.03 10.67 10.36
C PRO A 158 1.31 12.06 9.77
N TRP A 159 1.76 13.03 10.57
CA TRP A 159 2.09 14.36 10.07
C TRP A 159 3.37 14.44 9.23
N GLY A 160 4.36 13.56 9.43
CA GLY A 160 5.49 13.45 8.50
C GLY A 160 5.04 12.97 7.12
N ASN A 161 4.15 11.98 7.07
CA ASN A 161 3.53 11.54 5.81
C ASN A 161 2.66 12.63 5.18
N GLU A 162 1.99 13.47 5.97
CA GLU A 162 1.26 14.64 5.48
C GLU A 162 2.21 15.67 4.85
N LYS A 163 3.34 15.98 5.52
CA LYS A 163 4.39 16.85 4.99
C LYS A 163 4.90 16.33 3.64
N ALA A 164 5.17 15.03 3.54
CA ALA A 164 5.57 14.40 2.29
C ALA A 164 4.52 14.62 1.18
N LEU A 165 3.24 14.36 1.47
CA LEU A 165 2.16 14.59 0.51
C LEU A 165 2.08 16.05 0.04
N ARG A 166 2.18 17.01 0.97
CA ARG A 166 2.16 18.44 0.65
C ARG A 166 3.25 18.80 -0.35
N PHE A 167 4.47 18.34 -0.13
CA PHE A 167 5.59 18.66 -1.02
C PHE A 167 5.62 17.84 -2.31
N MET A 168 4.99 16.66 -2.35
CA MET A 168 4.70 15.98 -3.63
C MET A 168 3.77 16.84 -4.52
N GLN A 169 2.79 17.54 -3.94
CA GLN A 169 1.93 18.47 -4.69
C GLN A 169 2.67 19.73 -5.13
N VAL A 170 3.62 20.22 -4.33
CA VAL A 170 4.54 21.30 -4.73
C VAL A 170 5.38 20.86 -5.93
N ALA A 171 5.98 19.68 -5.86
CA ALA A 171 6.76 19.13 -6.98
C ALA A 171 5.92 19.01 -8.26
N GLU A 172 4.67 18.56 -8.16
CA GLU A 172 3.75 18.52 -9.30
C GLU A 172 3.43 19.91 -9.86
N THR A 173 3.29 20.92 -8.98
CA THR A 173 2.99 22.30 -9.35
C THR A 173 4.17 22.93 -10.09
N GLU A 174 5.39 22.72 -9.58
CA GLU A 174 6.64 23.19 -10.18
C GLU A 174 7.03 22.39 -11.43
N GLY A 175 6.51 21.17 -11.59
CA GLY A 175 6.83 20.29 -12.71
C GLY A 175 8.18 19.60 -12.58
N ILE A 176 8.68 19.42 -11.35
CA ILE A 176 9.98 18.79 -11.06
C ILE A 176 9.80 17.32 -10.62
N PRO A 177 10.75 16.42 -10.93
CA PRO A 177 10.72 15.03 -10.48
C PRO A 177 10.80 14.88 -8.96
N ILE A 178 10.33 13.74 -8.47
CA ILE A 178 10.41 13.34 -7.06
C ILE A 178 11.39 12.16 -6.93
N HIS A 179 12.40 12.32 -6.07
CA HIS A 179 13.31 11.26 -5.64
C HIS A 179 12.93 10.83 -4.22
N SER A 180 12.45 9.58 -4.09
CA SER A 180 11.94 9.02 -2.83
C SER A 180 12.94 8.04 -2.21
N TYR A 181 13.31 8.23 -0.94
CA TYR A 181 14.24 7.36 -0.21
C TYR A 181 13.53 6.66 0.95
N ILE A 182 13.40 5.34 0.85
CA ILE A 182 12.57 4.53 1.74
C ILE A 182 13.45 3.80 2.75
N PHE A 183 13.68 4.43 3.90
CA PHE A 183 14.50 3.95 5.02
C PHE A 183 13.64 3.85 6.30
N THR A 184 12.62 2.99 6.28
CA THR A 184 11.65 2.87 7.38
C THR A 184 11.35 1.42 7.75
N PRO A 185 11.39 1.06 9.05
CA PRO A 185 10.97 -0.26 9.51
C PRO A 185 9.43 -0.42 9.47
N GLY A 186 8.70 0.68 9.30
CA GLY A 186 7.23 0.71 9.26
C GLY A 186 6.70 2.09 9.66
N ALA A 187 5.40 2.32 9.52
CA ALA A 187 4.80 3.58 9.98
C ALA A 187 4.66 3.60 11.50
N PHE A 188 4.82 4.77 12.11
CA PHE A 188 4.58 4.93 13.53
C PHE A 188 3.08 4.77 13.83
N PRO A 189 2.67 3.85 14.72
CA PRO A 189 1.30 3.34 14.77
C PRO A 189 0.35 4.22 15.61
N VAL A 190 0.30 5.51 15.32
CA VAL A 190 -0.54 6.52 15.97
C VAL A 190 -1.86 6.68 15.22
N GLU A 191 -2.98 6.66 15.95
CA GLU A 191 -4.33 6.85 15.41
C GLU A 191 -4.88 8.26 15.61
N GLU A 192 -4.20 9.13 16.37
CA GLU A 192 -4.58 10.53 16.51
C GLU A 192 -4.62 11.21 15.14
N TYR A 193 -5.64 12.06 14.89
CA TYR A 193 -5.85 12.68 13.58
C TYR A 193 -4.55 13.33 13.08
N PRO A 194 -4.10 13.02 11.84
CA PRO A 194 -4.86 12.36 10.78
C PRO A 194 -4.95 10.83 10.84
N GLY A 195 -4.18 10.16 11.70
CA GLY A 195 -4.09 8.71 11.80
C GLY A 195 -3.16 8.09 10.75
N ALA A 196 -2.37 7.09 11.16
CA ALA A 196 -1.36 6.48 10.30
C ALA A 196 -1.99 5.85 9.04
N ALA A 197 -3.05 5.05 9.19
CA ALA A 197 -3.71 4.41 8.07
C ALA A 197 -4.29 5.43 7.08
N GLN A 198 -5.01 6.43 7.58
CA GLN A 198 -5.69 7.42 6.77
C GLN A 198 -4.70 8.28 6.00
N GLN A 199 -3.58 8.66 6.62
CA GLN A 199 -2.58 9.45 5.92
C GLN A 199 -1.84 8.63 4.85
N ILE A 200 -1.46 7.38 5.12
CA ILE A 200 -0.87 6.50 4.09
C ILE A 200 -1.83 6.33 2.92
N ALA A 201 -3.13 6.14 3.20
CA ALA A 201 -4.15 6.02 2.15
C ALA A 201 -4.26 7.29 1.30
N ARG A 202 -4.20 8.48 1.91
CA ARG A 202 -4.20 9.77 1.21
C ARG A 202 -2.96 9.93 0.32
N ASN A 203 -1.79 9.56 0.84
CA ASN A 203 -0.55 9.62 0.08
C ASN A 203 -0.61 8.72 -1.15
N LEU A 204 -0.94 7.43 -0.98
CA LEU A 204 -1.08 6.48 -2.09
C LEU A 204 -2.10 6.95 -3.13
N TYR A 205 -3.22 7.49 -2.68
CA TYR A 205 -4.28 7.99 -3.55
C TYR A 205 -3.84 9.22 -4.39
N ALA A 206 -3.05 10.12 -3.81
CA ALA A 206 -2.47 11.25 -4.53
C ALA A 206 -1.37 10.81 -5.51
N MET A 207 -0.42 9.98 -5.05
CA MET A 207 0.69 9.46 -5.84
C MET A 207 0.23 8.72 -7.10
N ALA A 208 -0.92 8.04 -7.03
CA ALA A 208 -1.52 7.35 -8.16
C ALA A 208 -1.80 8.26 -9.39
N LYS A 209 -1.90 9.58 -9.21
CA LYS A 209 -2.21 10.55 -10.29
C LYS A 209 -1.24 11.73 -10.41
N LEU A 210 -0.16 11.78 -9.62
CA LEU A 210 0.88 12.80 -9.77
C LEU A 210 1.43 12.84 -11.20
N ARG A 211 1.50 14.03 -11.80
CA ARG A 211 1.91 14.22 -13.20
C ARG A 211 3.41 14.47 -13.39
N VAL A 212 4.21 14.27 -12.35
CA VAL A 212 5.68 14.35 -12.40
C VAL A 212 6.31 12.95 -12.22
N PRO A 213 7.51 12.71 -12.78
CA PRO A 213 8.24 11.47 -12.58
C PRO A 213 8.53 11.21 -11.10
N ILE A 214 8.33 9.97 -10.65
CA ILE A 214 8.68 9.53 -9.30
C ILE A 214 9.65 8.36 -9.41
N VAL A 215 10.84 8.50 -8.84
CA VAL A 215 11.83 7.44 -8.68
C VAL A 215 12.00 7.17 -7.19
N SER A 216 11.90 5.92 -6.77
CA SER A 216 12.08 5.53 -5.37
C SER A 216 13.24 4.55 -5.21
N ILE A 217 14.01 4.66 -4.14
CA ILE A 217 15.00 3.65 -3.74
C ILE A 217 14.73 3.12 -2.33
N ILE A 218 14.84 1.81 -2.18
CA ILE A 218 14.57 1.11 -0.91
C ILE A 218 15.89 0.67 -0.27
N SER A 219 16.13 1.10 0.97
CA SER A 219 17.12 0.46 1.87
C SER A 219 16.41 -0.36 2.93
N GLU A 220 15.44 0.23 3.62
CA GLU A 220 14.62 -0.42 4.64
C GLU A 220 13.15 -0.20 4.28
N GLY A 221 12.48 -1.25 3.81
CA GLY A 221 11.13 -1.18 3.29
C GLY A 221 10.12 -1.90 4.19
N GLY A 222 9.64 -1.23 5.23
CA GLY A 222 8.61 -1.74 6.13
C GLY A 222 7.17 -1.52 5.67
N SER A 223 6.57 -2.53 5.03
CA SER A 223 5.12 -2.66 4.83
C SER A 223 4.42 -1.38 4.30
N GLY A 224 3.30 -0.99 4.92
CA GLY A 224 2.57 0.23 4.57
C GLY A 224 3.33 1.54 4.82
N GLY A 225 4.31 1.57 5.73
CA GLY A 225 5.16 2.75 5.95
C GLY A 225 6.05 3.02 4.73
N ALA A 226 6.62 1.97 4.15
CA ALA A 226 7.38 2.07 2.91
C ALA A 226 6.52 2.58 1.74
N GLU A 227 5.29 2.05 1.62
CA GLU A 227 4.37 2.43 0.54
C GLU A 227 3.84 3.87 0.66
N ALA A 228 3.89 4.49 1.85
CA ALA A 228 3.45 5.86 2.08
C ALA A 228 4.16 6.89 1.17
N ILE A 229 5.38 6.58 0.74
CA ILE A 229 6.14 7.36 -0.26
C ILE A 229 6.73 6.47 -1.38
N GLY A 230 6.29 5.21 -1.47
CA GLY A 230 6.89 4.17 -2.31
C GLY A 230 6.21 3.89 -3.65
N LEU A 231 5.02 4.45 -3.89
CA LEU A 231 4.34 4.35 -5.17
C LEU A 231 5.07 5.19 -6.23
N SER A 232 5.79 4.56 -7.17
CA SER A 232 6.69 5.25 -8.10
C SER A 232 6.71 4.68 -9.51
N ASP A 233 7.21 5.47 -10.47
CA ASP A 233 7.37 5.07 -11.86
C ASP A 233 8.55 4.10 -12.04
N PHE A 234 9.60 4.26 -11.22
CA PHE A 234 10.77 3.38 -11.18
C PHE A 234 11.21 3.11 -9.74
N ARG A 235 11.38 1.83 -9.39
CA ARG A 235 11.71 1.34 -8.04
C ARG A 235 13.09 0.70 -8.05
N LEU A 236 14.03 1.37 -7.41
CA LEU A 236 15.36 0.86 -7.10
C LEU A 236 15.35 0.22 -5.71
N MET A 237 16.32 -0.65 -5.47
CA MET A 237 16.61 -1.19 -4.14
C MET A 237 18.10 -1.40 -4.00
N PHE A 238 18.66 -1.06 -2.84
CA PHE A 238 20.07 -1.34 -2.59
C PHE A 238 20.30 -2.85 -2.42
N SER A 239 21.47 -3.35 -2.81
CA SER A 239 21.73 -4.79 -2.81
C SER A 239 21.63 -5.43 -1.42
N HIS A 240 21.95 -4.71 -0.34
CA HIS A 240 21.79 -5.17 1.05
C HIS A 240 20.49 -4.69 1.68
N GLY A 241 19.74 -3.83 0.99
CA GLY A 241 18.42 -3.41 1.40
C GLY A 241 17.46 -4.59 1.57
N TYR A 242 16.41 -4.38 2.37
CA TYR A 242 15.30 -5.32 2.50
C TYR A 242 13.95 -4.63 2.30
N TYR A 243 12.98 -5.36 1.73
CA TYR A 243 11.62 -4.90 1.54
C TYR A 243 10.68 -6.03 1.97
N SER A 244 9.79 -5.75 2.92
CA SER A 244 8.98 -6.78 3.56
C SER A 244 7.58 -6.30 3.95
N VAL A 245 6.66 -7.25 4.08
CA VAL A 245 5.29 -7.04 4.56
C VAL A 245 5.19 -6.83 6.06
N ILE A 246 6.18 -7.31 6.81
CA ILE A 246 6.30 -7.21 8.26
C ILE A 246 7.78 -7.43 8.62
N SER A 247 8.23 -6.94 9.77
CA SER A 247 9.56 -7.28 10.26
C SER A 247 9.69 -8.80 10.50
N PRO A 248 10.88 -9.40 10.33
CA PRO A 248 11.10 -10.82 10.65
C PRO A 248 10.68 -11.18 12.08
N GLU A 249 10.92 -10.27 13.03
CA GLU A 249 10.52 -10.43 14.43
C GLU A 249 9.00 -10.44 14.59
N GLY A 250 8.30 -9.55 13.87
CA GLY A 250 6.84 -9.49 13.87
C GLY A 250 6.21 -10.73 13.23
N ALA A 251 6.80 -11.24 12.15
CA ALA A 251 6.39 -12.51 11.55
C ALA A 251 6.57 -13.67 12.54
N ALA A 252 7.74 -13.78 13.17
CA ALA A 252 8.02 -14.82 14.16
C ALA A 252 7.07 -14.77 15.36
N ALA A 253 6.72 -13.57 15.84
CA ALA A 253 5.76 -13.39 16.92
C ALA A 253 4.35 -13.89 16.54
N ILE A 254 3.90 -13.63 15.31
CA ILE A 254 2.60 -14.07 14.79
C ILE A 254 2.60 -15.58 14.51
N GLU A 255 3.61 -16.09 13.82
CA GLU A 255 3.69 -17.49 13.39
C GLU A 255 3.93 -18.43 14.59
N GLY A 256 4.80 -18.01 15.51
CA GLY A 256 5.12 -18.71 16.75
C GLY A 256 4.08 -18.54 17.85
N ARG A 257 3.03 -17.72 17.63
CA ARG A 257 1.99 -17.38 18.64
C ARG A 257 2.60 -16.95 19.98
N VAL A 258 3.68 -16.18 19.90
CA VAL A 258 4.44 -15.76 21.06
C VAL A 258 3.56 -14.87 21.93
N GLY A 259 3.57 -15.05 23.26
CA GLY A 259 2.79 -14.23 24.19
C GLY A 259 3.20 -12.74 24.16
N GLU A 260 2.35 -11.88 24.70
CA GLU A 260 2.65 -10.46 24.85
C GLU A 260 3.86 -10.25 25.78
N GLY A 261 4.79 -9.37 25.41
CA GLY A 261 6.02 -9.12 26.17
C GLY A 261 7.12 -10.21 26.06
N VAL A 262 6.89 -11.29 25.31
CA VAL A 262 7.88 -12.37 25.11
C VAL A 262 8.56 -12.20 23.75
N LYS A 263 9.89 -12.32 23.71
CA LYS A 263 10.65 -12.30 22.45
C LYS A 263 10.53 -13.65 21.72
N ALA A 264 10.43 -13.59 20.39
CA ALA A 264 10.44 -14.80 19.58
C ALA A 264 11.83 -15.48 19.60
N PRO A 265 11.90 -16.83 19.49
CA PRO A 265 13.17 -17.54 19.36
C PRO A 265 13.96 -17.06 18.15
N LYS A 266 15.28 -16.93 18.28
CA LYS A 266 16.17 -16.40 17.23
C LYS A 266 16.08 -17.23 15.94
N GLU A 267 16.06 -18.55 16.07
CA GLU A 267 15.99 -19.47 14.94
C GLU A 267 14.69 -19.28 14.15
N LEU A 268 13.59 -18.97 14.84
CA LEU A 268 12.31 -18.67 14.20
C LEU A 268 12.36 -17.32 13.47
N VAL A 269 13.04 -16.31 14.02
CA VAL A 269 13.21 -15.00 13.36
C VAL A 269 14.01 -15.16 12.07
N GLU A 270 15.12 -15.90 12.11
CA GLU A 270 15.96 -16.16 10.93
C GLU A 270 15.19 -16.95 9.87
N GLN A 271 14.47 -18.00 10.28
CA GLN A 271 13.58 -18.74 9.38
C GLN A 271 12.47 -17.86 8.77
N CYS A 272 11.91 -16.93 9.54
CA CYS A 272 10.91 -16.00 9.02
C CYS A 272 11.53 -15.03 8.00
N ALA A 273 12.74 -14.52 8.25
CA ALA A 273 13.44 -13.63 7.31
C ALA A 273 13.64 -14.31 5.95
N GLU A 274 14.00 -15.60 5.93
CA GLU A 274 14.13 -16.40 4.71
C GLU A 274 12.78 -16.62 4.01
N ASN A 275 11.75 -17.04 4.75
CA ASN A 275 10.43 -17.37 4.19
C ASN A 275 9.68 -16.15 3.62
N LEU A 276 10.07 -14.94 4.01
CA LEU A 276 9.43 -13.70 3.58
C LEU A 276 9.98 -13.14 2.25
N TRP A 277 11.09 -13.69 1.73
CA TRP A 277 11.68 -13.28 0.45
C TRP A 277 11.95 -11.76 0.40
N ILE A 278 12.70 -11.27 1.40
CA ILE A 278 12.85 -9.83 1.68
C ILE A 278 14.00 -9.17 0.92
N THR A 279 14.88 -9.93 0.27
CA THR A 279 16.13 -9.39 -0.29
C THR A 279 15.90 -8.63 -1.60
N ALA A 280 16.89 -7.85 -2.04
CA ALA A 280 16.83 -7.15 -3.32
C ALA A 280 16.70 -8.09 -4.52
N LYS A 281 17.37 -9.25 -4.46
CA LYS A 281 17.28 -10.30 -5.49
C LYS A 281 15.86 -10.86 -5.56
N ASP A 282 15.29 -11.23 -4.41
CA ASP A 282 13.93 -11.78 -4.33
C ASP A 282 12.92 -10.78 -4.91
N ASN A 283 13.01 -9.52 -4.53
CA ASN A 283 12.09 -8.48 -4.98
C ASN A 283 12.23 -8.17 -6.48
N LEU A 284 13.43 -8.30 -7.05
CA LEU A 284 13.63 -8.19 -8.49
C LEU A 284 12.96 -9.36 -9.22
N GLU A 285 13.13 -10.59 -8.73
CA GLU A 285 12.50 -11.80 -9.30
C GLU A 285 10.96 -11.75 -9.21
N LEU A 286 10.43 -11.24 -8.09
CA LEU A 286 9.01 -11.02 -7.88
C LEU A 286 8.43 -9.87 -8.74
N GLY A 287 9.30 -9.00 -9.28
CA GLY A 287 8.92 -7.81 -10.05
C GLY A 287 8.27 -6.71 -9.20
N THR A 288 8.59 -6.67 -7.90
CA THR A 288 8.18 -5.59 -6.99
C THR A 288 9.12 -4.39 -7.07
N ILE A 289 10.37 -4.60 -7.52
CA ILE A 289 11.33 -3.55 -7.89
C ILE A 289 11.74 -3.69 -9.36
N ASP A 290 12.31 -2.63 -9.93
CA ASP A 290 12.75 -2.59 -11.32
C ASP A 290 14.26 -2.86 -11.45
N ARG A 291 15.08 -2.48 -10.46
CA ARG A 291 16.54 -2.67 -10.50
C ARG A 291 17.21 -2.61 -9.13
N ILE A 292 18.33 -3.32 -9.01
CA ILE A 292 19.21 -3.33 -7.83
C ILE A 292 20.34 -2.31 -8.03
N VAL A 293 20.69 -1.58 -6.97
CA VAL A 293 21.88 -0.73 -6.88
C VAL A 293 22.89 -1.41 -5.98
N ASP A 294 24.04 -1.78 -6.53
CA ASP A 294 25.06 -2.53 -5.81
C ASP A 294 25.82 -1.65 -4.82
N GLU A 295 25.86 -2.14 -3.58
CA GLU A 295 26.63 -1.61 -2.46
C GLU A 295 28.01 -2.27 -2.35
N PRO A 296 28.99 -1.64 -1.67
CA PRO A 296 30.23 -2.29 -1.27
C PRO A 296 29.98 -3.49 -0.33
N PRO A 297 30.99 -4.35 -0.13
CA PRO A 297 30.89 -5.49 0.79
C PRO A 297 30.39 -5.08 2.17
N LEU A 298 29.42 -5.83 2.68
CA LEU A 298 28.69 -5.57 3.93
C LEU A 298 27.91 -4.26 3.98
N GLY A 299 27.64 -3.60 2.85
CA GLY A 299 26.81 -2.40 2.76
C GLY A 299 27.60 -1.09 2.90
N ALA A 300 27.08 -0.02 2.30
CA ALA A 300 27.76 1.28 2.33
C ALA A 300 27.63 2.00 3.69
N LYS A 301 28.68 2.75 4.02
CA LYS A 301 28.83 3.65 5.17
C LYS A 301 28.82 5.11 4.72
N HIS A 302 28.91 6.02 5.68
CA HIS A 302 28.86 7.47 5.45
C HIS A 302 30.06 8.02 4.65
N ASP A 303 31.20 7.32 4.62
CA ASP A 303 32.44 7.73 3.94
C ASP A 303 32.67 7.02 2.59
N ASP A 304 31.71 6.24 2.10
CA ASP A 304 31.79 5.54 0.82
C ASP A 304 31.47 6.46 -0.38
N PHE A 305 32.33 7.42 -0.66
CA PHE A 305 32.15 8.41 -1.75
C PHE A 305 31.98 7.78 -3.15
N VAL A 306 32.59 6.62 -3.40
CA VAL A 306 32.42 5.88 -4.66
C VAL A 306 30.98 5.38 -4.80
N PHE A 307 30.37 4.91 -3.70
CA PHE A 307 28.97 4.48 -3.68
C PHE A 307 28.03 5.65 -3.95
N PHE A 308 28.25 6.82 -3.35
CA PHE A 308 27.41 8.00 -3.59
C PHE A 308 27.48 8.48 -5.05
N LYS A 309 28.66 8.44 -5.69
CA LYS A 309 28.79 8.71 -7.13
C LYS A 309 27.95 7.73 -7.98
N ARG A 310 28.00 6.44 -7.67
CA ARG A 310 27.17 5.43 -8.33
C ARG A 310 25.67 5.68 -8.08
N LEU A 311 25.29 6.01 -6.86
CA LEU A 311 23.90 6.32 -6.52
C LEU A 311 23.37 7.53 -7.31
N ARG A 312 24.16 8.59 -7.43
CA ARG A 312 23.82 9.76 -8.26
C ARG A 312 23.52 9.35 -9.71
N TYR A 313 24.42 8.55 -10.30
CA TYR A 313 24.23 8.05 -11.66
C TYR A 313 22.95 7.21 -11.80
N GLU A 314 22.71 6.28 -10.87
CA GLU A 314 21.52 5.42 -10.90
C GLU A 314 20.21 6.21 -10.76
N MET A 315 20.17 7.22 -9.91
CA MET A 315 19.00 8.10 -9.77
C MET A 315 18.74 8.91 -11.04
N MET A 316 19.79 9.50 -11.64
CA MET A 316 19.67 10.23 -12.89
C MET A 316 19.21 9.33 -14.05
N ARG A 317 19.80 8.13 -14.16
CA ARG A 317 19.43 7.16 -15.21
C ARG A 317 17.99 6.69 -15.06
N ALA A 318 17.55 6.39 -13.84
CA ALA A 318 16.16 5.99 -13.58
C ALA A 318 15.17 7.09 -13.96
N THR A 319 15.47 8.35 -13.62
CA THR A 319 14.62 9.50 -14.00
C THR A 319 14.60 9.70 -15.52
N ASP A 320 15.75 9.59 -16.19
CA ASP A 320 15.85 9.63 -17.66
C ASP A 320 15.00 8.55 -18.31
N GLU A 321 15.07 7.31 -17.83
CA GLU A 321 14.29 6.19 -18.33
C GLU A 321 12.77 6.44 -18.22
N VAL A 322 12.31 6.94 -17.07
CA VAL A 322 10.90 7.28 -16.86
C VAL A 322 10.46 8.36 -17.84
N VAL A 323 11.24 9.43 -17.99
CA VAL A 323 10.93 10.55 -18.89
C VAL A 323 10.92 10.08 -20.35
N LEU A 324 11.94 9.34 -20.79
CA LEU A 324 12.04 8.87 -22.18
C LEU A 324 10.90 7.95 -22.60
N LYS A 325 10.42 7.09 -21.69
CA LYS A 325 9.24 6.23 -21.94
C LYS A 325 7.98 7.05 -22.27
N THR A 326 7.88 8.29 -21.78
CA THR A 326 6.74 9.18 -22.07
C THR A 326 6.89 9.94 -23.39
N LYS A 327 8.12 10.32 -23.75
CA LYS A 327 8.45 11.13 -24.94
C LYS A 327 8.40 10.32 -26.23
N SER A 328 9.17 9.24 -26.31
CA SER A 328 9.27 8.42 -27.53
C SER A 328 9.82 7.03 -27.26
N LEU A 329 9.08 5.99 -27.67
CA LEU A 329 9.54 4.59 -27.60
C LEU A 329 10.79 4.34 -28.43
N ARG A 330 11.01 5.07 -29.54
CA ARG A 330 12.22 4.95 -30.36
C ARG A 330 13.43 5.56 -29.65
N ALA A 331 13.27 6.73 -29.04
CA ALA A 331 14.32 7.38 -28.26
C ALA A 331 14.68 6.53 -27.03
N PHE A 332 13.68 5.99 -26.35
CA PHE A 332 13.87 5.05 -25.24
C PHE A 332 14.62 3.78 -25.68
N ARG A 333 14.22 3.14 -26.79
CA ARG A 333 14.94 1.96 -27.31
C ARG A 333 16.37 2.26 -27.71
N ALA A 334 16.63 3.41 -28.33
CA ALA A 334 17.98 3.84 -28.70
C ALA A 334 18.85 4.11 -27.45
N TYR A 335 18.26 4.71 -26.42
CA TYR A 335 18.88 4.90 -25.11
C TYR A 335 19.23 3.56 -24.44
N GLU A 336 18.28 2.62 -24.44
CA GLU A 336 18.47 1.27 -23.88
C GLU A 336 19.59 0.50 -24.61
N VAL A 337 19.65 0.58 -25.94
CA VAL A 337 20.73 -0.05 -26.74
C VAL A 337 22.09 0.56 -26.40
N LYS A 338 22.17 1.89 -26.25
CA LYS A 338 23.43 2.54 -25.84
C LYS A 338 23.88 2.09 -24.45
N LEU A 339 22.96 1.99 -23.50
CA LEU A 339 23.25 1.49 -22.16
C LEU A 339 23.73 0.03 -22.17
N LYS A 340 23.09 -0.84 -22.96
CA LYS A 340 23.50 -2.25 -23.09
C LYS A 340 24.88 -2.39 -23.72
N ASN A 341 25.20 -1.56 -24.73
CA ASN A 341 26.52 -1.57 -25.36
C ASN A 341 27.62 -0.96 -24.47
N ALA A 342 27.26 -0.13 -23.49
CA ALA A 342 28.22 0.37 -22.49
C ALA A 342 28.46 -0.67 -21.37
N GLY A 343 27.45 -1.49 -21.04
CA GLY A 343 27.48 -2.44 -19.93
C GLY A 343 28.20 -3.77 -20.16
N ASP A 344 29.00 -3.94 -21.23
CA ASP A 344 29.77 -5.16 -21.52
C ASP A 344 31.25 -5.07 -21.09
N ASP A 345 31.74 -3.87 -20.71
CA ASP A 345 33.11 -3.67 -20.22
C ASP A 345 33.09 -3.44 -18.70
N SER A 346 33.30 -4.50 -17.92
CA SER A 346 33.37 -4.50 -16.44
C SER A 346 34.58 -3.76 -15.85
N ALA A 347 35.24 -2.91 -16.61
CA ALA A 347 36.47 -2.22 -16.24
C ALA A 347 36.37 -0.74 -16.65
N THR A 348 35.72 0.08 -15.82
CA THR A 348 36.14 1.43 -15.35
C THR A 348 34.93 2.29 -14.93
N LEU A 349 34.55 2.20 -13.65
CA LEU A 349 33.70 3.19 -12.97
C LEU A 349 34.25 4.62 -13.10
N GLU A 350 35.55 4.78 -13.34
CA GLU A 350 36.18 6.08 -13.60
C GLU A 350 35.89 6.64 -15.00
N ASN A 351 35.74 5.79 -16.03
CA ASN A 351 35.42 6.25 -17.40
C ASN A 351 33.92 6.37 -17.67
N GLU A 352 33.07 5.63 -16.94
CA GLU A 352 31.61 5.73 -17.07
C GLU A 352 31.02 6.97 -16.36
N VAL A 353 31.62 7.40 -15.25
CA VAL A 353 31.17 8.60 -14.51
C VAL A 353 31.63 9.90 -15.20
N ASP A 354 32.77 9.88 -15.92
CA ASP A 354 33.21 11.02 -16.76
C ASP A 354 32.53 11.04 -18.13
N ASN A 355 32.03 9.89 -18.63
CA ASN A 355 31.09 9.84 -19.74
C ASN A 355 29.66 10.12 -19.27
N ASP A 356 29.46 11.30 -18.67
CA ASP A 356 28.14 11.88 -18.46
C ASP A 356 27.31 11.65 -19.73
N LEU A 357 26.21 10.90 -19.59
CA LEU A 357 25.29 10.53 -20.65
C LEU A 357 25.18 11.69 -21.65
N HIS A 358 25.75 11.50 -22.85
CA HIS A 358 25.86 12.50 -23.92
C HIS A 358 24.52 12.97 -24.53
N ILE A 359 23.44 12.82 -23.78
CA ILE A 359 22.07 13.12 -24.18
C ILE A 359 21.49 14.09 -23.15
N ASP A 360 21.28 15.32 -23.62
CA ASP A 360 20.52 16.33 -22.91
C ASP A 360 19.04 15.89 -22.92
N ILE A 361 18.56 15.45 -21.75
CA ILE A 361 17.17 15.04 -21.53
C ILE A 361 16.58 16.03 -20.54
N SER A 362 15.79 16.97 -21.04
CA SER A 362 14.93 17.78 -20.18
C SER A 362 13.92 16.87 -19.49
N TRP A 363 13.81 17.00 -18.16
CA TRP A 363 12.81 16.30 -17.34
C TRP A 363 11.43 16.96 -17.36
N GLU A 364 11.29 18.09 -18.04
CA GLU A 364 9.98 18.71 -18.25
C GLU A 364 9.12 17.85 -19.18
N LEU A 365 7.86 17.69 -18.78
CA LEU A 365 6.85 16.94 -19.50
C LEU A 365 5.72 17.87 -19.98
N ASN A 366 5.36 17.73 -21.26
CA ASN A 366 4.16 18.37 -21.80
C ASN A 366 2.86 17.65 -21.35
N VAL A 367 1.70 18.23 -21.67
CA VAL A 367 0.39 17.73 -21.20
C VAL A 367 0.13 16.27 -21.61
N ASP A 368 0.54 15.86 -22.80
CA ASP A 368 0.30 14.49 -23.28
C ASP A 368 1.30 13.50 -22.72
N GLU A 369 2.55 13.91 -22.52
CA GLU A 369 3.57 13.12 -21.80
C GLU A 369 3.16 12.87 -20.34
N ARG A 370 2.61 13.88 -19.66
CA ARG A 370 2.04 13.74 -18.30
C ARG A 370 0.90 12.71 -18.26
N LYS A 371 0.00 12.72 -19.26
CA LYS A 371 -1.06 11.69 -19.37
C LYS A 371 -0.49 10.30 -19.61
N ARG A 372 0.53 10.18 -20.47
CA ARG A 372 1.22 8.91 -20.74
C ARG A 372 1.94 8.39 -19.50
N LEU A 373 2.60 9.25 -18.72
CA LEU A 373 3.26 8.90 -17.46
C LEU A 373 2.27 8.20 -16.51
N VAL A 374 1.14 8.86 -16.23
CA VAL A 374 0.09 8.32 -15.36
C VAL A 374 -0.46 6.98 -15.90
N ALA A 375 -0.63 6.85 -17.22
CA ALA A 375 -1.09 5.61 -17.84
C ALA A 375 -0.05 4.48 -17.74
N LEU A 376 1.24 4.78 -17.90
CA LEU A 376 2.34 3.83 -17.74
C LEU A 376 2.44 3.36 -16.29
N ARG A 377 2.33 4.27 -15.32
CA ARG A 377 2.28 3.94 -13.88
C ARG A 377 1.12 2.99 -13.57
N TYR A 378 -0.08 3.29 -14.06
CA TYR A 378 -1.24 2.41 -13.86
C TYR A 378 -0.99 1.03 -14.46
N LYS A 379 -0.43 0.97 -15.68
CA LYS A 379 -0.10 -0.29 -16.35
C LYS A 379 0.93 -1.11 -15.56
N LYS A 380 1.95 -0.46 -14.99
CA LYS A 380 2.97 -1.08 -14.14
C LYS A 380 2.34 -1.79 -12.95
N TYR A 381 1.61 -1.06 -12.10
CA TYR A 381 1.01 -1.64 -10.89
C TYR A 381 -0.12 -2.63 -11.20
N ARG A 382 -0.86 -2.44 -12.30
CA ARG A 382 -1.88 -3.42 -12.73
C ARG A 382 -1.27 -4.79 -13.09
N ALA A 383 -0.05 -4.80 -13.63
CA ALA A 383 0.69 -6.00 -14.02
C ALA A 383 1.41 -6.68 -12.84
N MET A 384 1.64 -5.97 -11.74
CA MET A 384 2.24 -6.56 -10.54
C MET A 384 1.33 -7.63 -9.93
N ALA A 385 1.96 -8.69 -9.41
CA ALA A 385 1.32 -9.80 -8.72
C ALA A 385 0.25 -10.59 -9.48
N THR A 386 0.17 -10.48 -10.81
CA THR A 386 -0.78 -11.26 -11.61
C THR A 386 -0.47 -12.76 -11.66
N LYS A 387 0.77 -13.15 -11.34
CA LYS A 387 1.22 -14.55 -11.25
C LYS A 387 1.09 -15.14 -9.85
N ALA A 388 0.73 -14.35 -8.83
CA ALA A 388 0.75 -14.76 -7.43
C ALA A 388 -0.57 -15.40 -6.94
N TYR A 389 -1.63 -15.34 -7.73
CA TYR A 389 -2.90 -16.02 -7.46
C TYR A 389 -3.14 -17.16 -8.45
N ILE A 390 -4.02 -18.08 -8.08
CA ILE A 390 -4.40 -19.22 -8.93
C ILE A 390 -5.69 -18.86 -9.67
N THR A 391 -5.76 -19.18 -10.96
CA THR A 391 -6.97 -19.08 -11.76
C THR A 391 -7.29 -20.40 -12.43
N ASP A 392 -8.54 -20.84 -12.30
CA ASP A 392 -9.04 -22.12 -12.83
C ASP A 392 -9.50 -22.02 -14.30
N THR A 393 -8.89 -21.12 -15.08
CA THR A 393 -9.32 -20.87 -16.47
C THR A 393 -8.47 -21.64 -17.46
N SER A 394 -9.13 -22.44 -18.31
CA SER A 394 -8.53 -22.95 -19.54
C SER A 394 -8.18 -21.78 -20.47
N ARG A 395 -7.13 -21.90 -21.29
CA ARG A 395 -6.72 -20.86 -22.26
C ARG A 395 -7.89 -20.36 -23.14
N PHE A 396 -8.86 -21.23 -23.42
CA PHE A 396 -10.08 -20.89 -24.15
C PHE A 396 -11.05 -19.99 -23.37
N GLY A 397 -11.21 -20.21 -22.05
CA GLY A 397 -12.07 -19.39 -21.20
C GLY A 397 -11.56 -17.96 -21.04
N ASP A 398 -10.24 -17.76 -21.01
CA ASP A 398 -9.62 -16.43 -20.98
C ASP A 398 -9.85 -15.64 -22.27
N PHE A 399 -9.84 -16.31 -23.43
CA PHE A 399 -10.17 -15.69 -24.70
C PHE A 399 -11.62 -15.20 -24.73
N TYR A 400 -12.57 -16.06 -24.31
CA TYR A 400 -13.98 -15.68 -24.21
C TYR A 400 -14.21 -14.53 -23.22
N LYS A 401 -13.56 -14.53 -22.05
CA LYS A 401 -13.66 -13.42 -21.06
C LYS A 401 -13.11 -12.11 -21.64
N LYS A 402 -12.00 -12.16 -22.37
CA LYS A 402 -11.43 -10.98 -23.05
C LYS A 402 -12.33 -10.49 -24.19
N ALA A 403 -12.90 -11.41 -24.97
CA ALA A 403 -13.83 -11.08 -26.05
C ALA A 403 -15.12 -10.47 -25.50
N SER A 404 -15.75 -11.08 -24.49
CA SER A 404 -16.97 -10.56 -23.85
C SER A 404 -16.72 -9.19 -23.20
N PHE A 405 -15.57 -8.99 -22.55
CA PHE A 405 -15.20 -7.69 -22.00
C PHE A 405 -15.01 -6.63 -23.09
N ARG A 406 -14.41 -6.97 -24.24
CA ARG A 406 -14.29 -6.05 -25.38
C ARG A 406 -15.67 -5.69 -25.95
N THR A 407 -16.54 -6.67 -26.14
CA THR A 407 -17.91 -6.44 -26.65
C THR A 407 -18.71 -5.60 -25.66
N ALA A 408 -18.64 -5.90 -24.36
CA ALA A 408 -19.25 -5.11 -23.30
C ALA A 408 -18.70 -3.68 -23.27
N LYS A 409 -17.38 -3.50 -23.44
CA LYS A 409 -16.76 -2.18 -23.52
C LYS A 409 -17.27 -1.38 -24.70
N ILE A 410 -17.35 -1.98 -25.89
CA ILE A 410 -17.93 -1.32 -27.07
C ILE A 410 -19.39 -0.94 -26.78
N TYR A 411 -20.18 -1.88 -26.26
CA TYR A 411 -21.58 -1.63 -25.91
C TYR A 411 -21.73 -0.46 -24.92
N TYR A 412 -21.03 -0.51 -23.78
CA TYR A 412 -21.14 0.52 -22.75
C TYR A 412 -20.54 1.87 -23.18
N THR A 413 -19.48 1.88 -24.00
CA THR A 413 -18.97 3.11 -24.62
C THR A 413 -20.02 3.71 -25.56
N VAL A 414 -20.67 2.91 -26.41
CA VAL A 414 -21.73 3.42 -27.30
C VAL A 414 -22.92 3.93 -26.49
N VAL A 415 -23.42 3.14 -25.53
CA VAL A 415 -24.58 3.50 -24.72
C VAL A 415 -24.32 4.75 -23.89
N TYR A 416 -23.15 4.86 -23.26
CA TYR A 416 -22.94 5.90 -22.27
C TYR A 416 -22.07 7.08 -22.72
N ASP A 417 -21.06 6.87 -23.58
CA ASP A 417 -20.22 7.96 -24.09
C ASP A 417 -20.85 8.66 -25.29
N ILE A 418 -21.66 7.94 -26.10
CA ILE A 418 -22.30 8.49 -27.30
C ILE A 418 -23.77 8.84 -26.98
N LEU A 419 -24.61 7.83 -26.70
CA LEU A 419 -26.06 8.05 -26.57
C LEU A 419 -26.42 8.90 -25.34
N LYS A 420 -25.98 8.51 -24.13
CA LYS A 420 -26.30 9.24 -22.90
C LYS A 420 -25.63 10.62 -22.83
N ARG A 421 -24.49 10.83 -23.49
CA ARG A 421 -23.83 12.15 -23.60
C ARG A 421 -24.62 13.10 -24.50
N GLN A 422 -25.09 12.63 -25.65
CA GLN A 422 -25.97 13.41 -26.52
C GLN A 422 -27.28 13.73 -25.80
N GLN A 423 -27.85 12.78 -25.05
CA GLN A 423 -29.04 13.04 -24.22
C GLN A 423 -28.80 14.14 -23.19
N LYS A 424 -27.70 14.09 -22.41
CA LYS A 424 -27.36 15.14 -21.43
C LYS A 424 -27.08 16.50 -22.08
N GLN A 425 -26.47 16.53 -23.27
CA GLN A 425 -26.28 17.77 -24.04
C GLN A 425 -27.61 18.34 -24.50
N VAL A 426 -28.51 17.51 -25.03
CA VAL A 426 -29.86 17.91 -25.44
C VAL A 426 -30.68 18.39 -24.24
N GLU A 427 -30.65 17.70 -23.09
CA GLU A 427 -31.31 18.16 -21.87
C GLU A 427 -30.74 19.47 -21.33
N LYS A 428 -29.41 19.65 -21.42
CA LYS A 428 -28.74 20.89 -21.01
C LYS A 428 -29.14 22.05 -21.91
N VAL A 429 -29.13 21.85 -23.23
CA VAL A 429 -29.62 22.83 -24.21
C VAL A 429 -31.11 23.12 -24.00
N ILE A 430 -31.95 22.11 -23.74
CA ILE A 430 -33.37 22.30 -23.41
C ILE A 430 -33.52 23.11 -22.12
N LYS A 431 -32.71 22.87 -21.08
CA LYS A 431 -32.77 23.63 -19.82
C LYS A 431 -32.29 25.06 -19.98
N GLU A 432 -31.17 25.27 -20.67
CA GLU A 432 -30.61 26.60 -20.96
C GLU A 432 -31.57 27.42 -21.84
N VAL A 433 -32.17 26.80 -22.86
CA VAL A 433 -33.17 27.43 -23.75
C VAL A 433 -34.56 27.53 -23.11
N SER A 434 -34.90 26.68 -22.13
CA SER A 434 -36.15 26.85 -21.36
C SER A 434 -36.10 28.05 -20.42
N GLY A 435 -34.91 28.52 -20.06
CA GLY A 435 -34.69 29.81 -19.40
C GLY A 435 -34.87 31.01 -20.34
N GLU A 436 -34.71 30.82 -21.65
CA GLU A 436 -34.80 31.84 -22.69
C GLU A 436 -35.70 31.38 -23.86
N GLY A 437 -37.02 31.50 -23.71
CA GLY A 437 -37.97 31.46 -24.84
C GLY A 437 -38.34 30.08 -25.38
N SER A 438 -39.42 29.51 -24.84
CA SER A 438 -39.97 28.21 -25.28
C SER A 438 -40.99 28.36 -26.43
N SER A 439 -40.56 28.12 -27.67
CA SER A 439 -41.49 27.73 -28.75
C SER A 439 -40.80 27.12 -29.98
N PHE A 440 -39.51 27.40 -30.20
CA PHE A 440 -38.81 26.96 -31.42
C PHE A 440 -38.21 25.54 -31.35
N VAL A 441 -37.99 25.00 -30.14
CA VAL A 441 -37.19 23.79 -29.94
C VAL A 441 -37.91 22.48 -30.30
N LYS A 442 -39.25 22.42 -30.18
CA LYS A 442 -40.03 21.19 -30.46
C LYS A 442 -39.95 20.71 -31.92
N ARG A 443 -39.62 21.59 -32.88
CA ARG A 443 -39.48 21.22 -34.30
C ARG A 443 -38.11 20.64 -34.65
N LEU A 444 -37.06 20.99 -33.91
CA LEU A 444 -35.68 20.57 -34.21
C LEU A 444 -35.31 19.22 -33.57
N THR A 445 -35.98 18.82 -32.49
CA THR A 445 -35.66 17.57 -31.76
C THR A 445 -36.50 16.36 -32.19
N ALA A 446 -37.58 16.58 -32.96
CA ALA A 446 -38.49 15.54 -33.46
C ALA A 446 -37.81 14.35 -34.18
N PRO A 447 -36.84 14.54 -35.09
CA PRO A 447 -36.22 13.40 -35.79
C PRO A 447 -35.35 12.55 -34.86
N PHE A 448 -34.82 13.11 -33.77
CA PHE A 448 -33.95 12.40 -32.83
C PHE A 448 -34.73 11.56 -31.82
N THR A 449 -35.90 12.02 -31.37
CA THR A 449 -36.81 11.25 -30.51
C THR A 449 -37.42 10.04 -31.23
N ALA A 450 -37.72 10.16 -32.53
CA ALA A 450 -38.26 9.05 -33.32
C ALA A 450 -37.22 7.93 -33.54
N ALA A 451 -35.95 8.30 -33.76
CA ALA A 451 -34.86 7.33 -33.87
C ALA A 451 -34.56 6.60 -32.55
N TYR A 452 -34.78 7.28 -31.41
CA TYR A 452 -34.68 6.69 -30.08
C TYR A 452 -35.82 5.69 -29.81
N ASP A 453 -37.06 6.05 -30.11
CA ASP A 453 -38.22 5.16 -29.90
C ASP A 453 -38.12 3.88 -30.74
N PHE A 454 -37.51 3.94 -31.92
CA PHE A 454 -37.27 2.76 -32.75
C PHE A 454 -36.24 1.78 -32.16
N ILE A 455 -35.27 2.28 -31.37
CA ILE A 455 -34.21 1.46 -30.75
C ILE A 455 -34.59 1.02 -29.32
N ALA A 456 -35.42 1.80 -28.63
CA ALA A 456 -35.78 1.61 -27.21
C ALA A 456 -36.95 0.64 -26.94
N HIS A 457 -37.39 -0.16 -27.92
CA HIS A 457 -38.47 -1.13 -27.72
C HIS A 457 -38.06 -2.28 -26.76
N LYS A 458 -38.36 -2.10 -25.47
CA LYS A 458 -38.68 -3.16 -24.50
C LYS A 458 -40.01 -2.82 -23.83
N PRO A 459 -40.90 -3.80 -23.62
CA PRO A 459 -42.27 -3.52 -23.20
C PRO A 459 -42.35 -3.17 -21.71
N GLY A 460 -43.05 -2.06 -21.42
CA GLY A 460 -43.90 -1.90 -20.25
C GLY A 460 -43.25 -1.73 -18.88
N GLY A 461 -42.92 -0.49 -18.51
CA GLY A 461 -42.73 -0.08 -17.11
C GLY A 461 -43.28 1.32 -16.91
N ARG A 462 -44.49 1.45 -16.36
CA ARG A 462 -45.14 2.74 -16.06
C ARG A 462 -44.28 3.52 -15.07
N GLY A 463 -43.75 4.67 -15.50
CA GLY A 463 -43.09 5.62 -14.62
C GLY A 463 -44.06 6.14 -13.57
N ARG A 464 -43.78 5.89 -12.28
CA ARG A 464 -44.43 6.59 -11.17
C ARG A 464 -43.67 7.88 -10.89
N ALA A 465 -44.34 9.00 -11.08
CA ALA A 465 -43.92 10.30 -10.58
C ALA A 465 -43.94 10.27 -9.05
N TYR A 466 -42.82 10.58 -8.40
CA TYR A 466 -42.76 10.77 -6.96
C TYR A 466 -43.33 12.15 -6.63
N SER A 467 -44.55 12.16 -6.07
CA SER A 467 -45.12 13.31 -5.40
C SER A 467 -44.39 13.54 -4.08
N SER A 468 -43.95 14.77 -3.85
CA SER A 468 -43.53 15.26 -2.54
C SER A 468 -44.73 15.25 -1.59
N ASN A 469 -44.71 14.42 -0.55
CA ASN A 469 -45.61 14.58 0.60
C ASN A 469 -44.79 14.72 1.88
N SER A 470 -44.97 15.87 2.50
CA SER A 470 -44.59 16.22 3.86
C SER A 470 -45.49 15.51 4.87
N GLY A 471 -44.89 14.98 5.93
CA GLY A 471 -45.53 14.82 7.24
C GLY A 471 -46.32 13.53 7.48
N ARG A 472 -45.63 12.49 7.96
CA ARG A 472 -45.96 11.66 9.14
C ARG A 472 -44.90 10.55 9.28
N GLN A 473 -44.18 10.54 10.39
CA GLN A 473 -43.39 9.39 10.82
C GLN A 473 -44.35 8.30 11.27
N GLU A 474 -44.78 7.45 10.35
CA GLU A 474 -45.28 6.13 10.70
C GLU A 474 -44.07 5.19 10.77
N ALA A 475 -43.87 4.59 11.94
CA ALA A 475 -42.92 3.50 12.13
C ALA A 475 -43.39 2.33 11.25
N MET A 476 -42.85 2.25 10.04
CA MET A 476 -43.06 1.12 9.15
C MET A 476 -42.49 -0.11 9.84
N ALA A 477 -43.36 -1.04 10.22
CA ALA A 477 -42.98 -2.33 10.75
C ALA A 477 -41.91 -2.96 9.84
N LEU A 478 -40.89 -3.54 10.45
CA LEU A 478 -39.81 -4.25 9.77
C LEU A 478 -40.44 -5.28 8.81
N GLU A 479 -40.46 -5.00 7.50
CA GLU A 479 -40.86 -5.97 6.47
C GLU A 479 -39.74 -7.02 6.32
N PHE A 480 -39.54 -7.81 7.37
CA PHE A 480 -38.80 -9.07 7.32
C PHE A 480 -39.75 -10.16 6.82
N GLY A 481 -40.11 -10.09 5.54
CA GLY A 481 -40.66 -11.27 4.87
C GLY A 481 -39.55 -12.29 4.67
N ASP A 482 -39.82 -13.58 4.90
CA ASP A 482 -38.97 -14.78 4.68
C ASP A 482 -37.46 -14.51 4.63
N THR A 483 -36.91 -13.90 5.68
CA THR A 483 -35.52 -13.48 5.75
C THR A 483 -34.64 -14.62 6.26
N TYR A 484 -33.42 -14.70 5.73
CA TYR A 484 -32.41 -15.63 6.23
C TYR A 484 -32.16 -15.35 7.72
N LEU A 485 -32.50 -16.34 8.56
CA LEU A 485 -32.23 -16.33 10.00
C LEU A 485 -30.87 -16.97 10.23
N SER A 486 -30.08 -16.37 11.12
CA SER A 486 -28.77 -16.94 11.46
C SER A 486 -28.96 -18.31 12.13
N PRO A 487 -28.17 -19.33 11.77
CA PRO A 487 -28.21 -20.62 12.44
C PRO A 487 -27.98 -20.53 13.95
N LEU A 488 -27.28 -19.49 14.41
CA LEU A 488 -27.08 -19.19 15.82
C LEU A 488 -28.40 -19.01 16.57
N ALA A 489 -29.46 -18.54 15.91
CA ALA A 489 -30.78 -18.37 16.52
C ALA A 489 -31.41 -19.71 16.97
N ASN A 490 -30.90 -20.86 16.50
CA ASN A 490 -31.39 -22.17 16.92
C ASN A 490 -30.72 -22.67 18.22
N GLU A 491 -29.71 -21.97 18.73
CA GLU A 491 -29.04 -22.34 19.98
C GLU A 491 -29.85 -21.84 21.19
N ASP A 492 -30.46 -22.74 21.95
CA ASP A 492 -31.15 -22.40 23.20
C ASP A 492 -30.17 -22.17 24.35
N ARG A 493 -29.64 -20.94 24.43
CA ARG A 493 -28.76 -20.50 25.52
C ARG A 493 -28.85 -18.99 25.73
N THR A 494 -28.31 -18.52 26.84
CA THR A 494 -28.12 -17.09 27.12
C THR A 494 -26.68 -16.66 26.89
N VAL A 495 -26.48 -15.40 26.50
CA VAL A 495 -25.17 -14.77 26.40
C VAL A 495 -25.17 -13.43 27.12
N THR A 496 -24.12 -13.20 27.90
CA THR A 496 -23.93 -11.91 28.59
C THR A 496 -23.35 -10.90 27.62
N CYS A 497 -23.90 -9.69 27.60
CA CYS A 497 -23.37 -8.60 26.79
C CYS A 497 -21.96 -8.19 27.27
N PRO A 498 -20.99 -7.96 26.38
CA PRO A 498 -19.67 -7.44 26.77
C PRO A 498 -19.72 -6.11 27.54
N ASN A 499 -20.81 -5.34 27.37
CA ASN A 499 -21.03 -4.08 28.07
C ASN A 499 -21.92 -4.25 29.32
N ALA A 500 -22.21 -5.47 29.79
CA ALA A 500 -23.07 -5.70 30.94
C ALA A 500 -22.59 -4.96 32.20
N VAL A 501 -21.28 -5.04 32.48
CA VAL A 501 -20.65 -4.37 33.64
C VAL A 501 -20.76 -2.84 33.55
N THR A 502 -20.60 -2.27 32.36
CA THR A 502 -20.54 -0.81 32.18
C THR A 502 -21.90 -0.16 31.91
N ARG A 503 -22.86 -0.91 31.37
CA ARG A 503 -24.17 -0.41 30.92
C ARG A 503 -25.35 -1.09 31.60
N GLY A 504 -25.12 -2.02 32.53
CA GLY A 504 -26.18 -2.76 33.22
C GLY A 504 -27.02 -3.63 32.29
N CYS A 505 -26.42 -4.17 31.23
CA CYS A 505 -27.14 -5.04 30.30
C CYS A 505 -27.50 -6.38 30.95
N LYS A 506 -28.72 -6.84 30.70
CA LYS A 506 -29.19 -8.17 31.07
C LYS A 506 -28.56 -9.23 30.15
N ASP A 507 -28.60 -10.48 30.60
CA ASP A 507 -28.33 -11.63 29.74
C ASP A 507 -29.37 -11.70 28.62
N LEU A 508 -28.89 -12.00 27.42
CA LEU A 508 -29.68 -12.01 26.20
C LEU A 508 -29.94 -13.46 25.79
N TRP A 509 -31.19 -13.81 25.51
CA TRP A 509 -31.53 -15.12 24.96
C TRP A 509 -31.13 -15.16 23.48
N VAL A 510 -30.34 -16.17 23.11
CA VAL A 510 -29.69 -16.26 21.79
C VAL A 510 -30.71 -16.36 20.63
N PRO A 511 -31.82 -17.11 20.74
CA PRO A 511 -32.87 -17.13 19.72
C PRO A 511 -33.43 -15.75 19.41
N ASP A 512 -33.79 -14.96 20.43
CA ASP A 512 -34.29 -13.59 20.23
C ASP A 512 -33.19 -12.67 19.69
N LEU A 513 -31.98 -12.78 20.25
CA LEU A 513 -30.84 -11.93 19.89
C LEU A 513 -30.56 -12.01 18.39
N TYR A 514 -30.44 -13.20 17.83
CA TYR A 514 -30.12 -13.37 16.41
C TYR A 514 -31.34 -13.51 15.50
N GLY A 515 -32.49 -13.93 16.03
CA GLY A 515 -33.73 -14.08 15.29
C GLY A 515 -34.47 -12.76 15.09
N GLU A 516 -34.72 -12.01 16.17
CA GLU A 516 -35.52 -10.79 16.12
C GLU A 516 -34.65 -9.53 16.10
N PHE A 517 -33.58 -9.51 16.90
CA PHE A 517 -32.76 -8.30 17.08
C PHE A 517 -31.55 -8.21 16.15
N CYS A 518 -31.41 -9.13 15.20
CA CYS A 518 -30.31 -9.14 14.21
C CYS A 518 -28.92 -9.11 14.87
N GLY A 519 -28.73 -9.78 16.00
CA GLY A 519 -27.49 -9.78 16.78
C GLY A 519 -27.20 -8.44 17.46
N VAL A 520 -28.20 -7.61 17.74
CA VAL A 520 -28.03 -6.31 18.41
C VAL A 520 -28.60 -6.36 19.82
N CYS A 521 -27.78 -6.02 20.83
CA CYS A 521 -28.25 -5.86 22.20
C CYS A 521 -29.25 -4.71 22.28
N GLU A 522 -30.46 -4.98 22.77
CA GLU A 522 -31.52 -3.98 22.89
C GLU A 522 -31.18 -2.83 23.85
N ILE A 523 -30.39 -3.12 24.89
CA ILE A 523 -30.09 -2.15 25.96
C ILE A 523 -28.98 -1.19 25.53
N CYS A 524 -27.80 -1.70 25.17
CA CYS A 524 -26.65 -0.84 24.84
C CYS A 524 -26.42 -0.66 23.33
N GLY A 525 -27.12 -1.40 22.48
CA GLY A 525 -26.92 -1.40 21.04
C GLY A 525 -25.59 -2.01 20.61
N HIS A 526 -25.00 -2.91 21.39
CA HIS A 526 -23.81 -3.67 20.98
C HIS A 526 -24.18 -4.66 19.88
N HIS A 527 -23.39 -4.70 18.82
CA HIS A 527 -23.56 -5.59 17.68
C HIS A 527 -22.66 -6.80 17.89
N PHE A 528 -23.27 -7.95 18.15
CA PHE A 528 -22.58 -9.23 18.18
C PHE A 528 -22.20 -9.63 16.75
N PRO A 529 -21.05 -10.30 16.55
CA PRO A 529 -20.67 -10.81 15.24
C PRO A 529 -21.77 -11.70 14.64
N LEU A 530 -22.04 -11.51 13.35
CA LEU A 530 -22.91 -12.37 12.56
C LEU A 530 -22.11 -12.97 11.41
N GLU A 531 -22.53 -14.11 10.89
CA GLU A 531 -21.94 -14.69 9.70
C GLU A 531 -22.16 -13.80 8.47
N TYR A 532 -21.28 -13.96 7.49
CA TYR A 532 -21.27 -13.08 6.32
C TYR A 532 -22.47 -13.37 5.39
N GLU A 533 -23.01 -14.59 5.42
CA GLU A 533 -24.23 -15.03 4.74
C GLU A 533 -25.46 -14.24 5.19
N TRP A 534 -25.52 -13.84 6.47
CA TRP A 534 -26.62 -13.02 6.97
C TRP A 534 -26.70 -11.71 6.19
N TYR A 535 -25.55 -11.07 5.95
CA TYR A 535 -25.50 -9.82 5.19
C TYR A 535 -25.81 -10.02 3.71
N LEU A 536 -25.35 -11.12 3.10
CA LEU A 536 -25.67 -11.42 1.70
C LEU A 536 -27.18 -11.54 1.48
N ASN A 537 -27.91 -12.18 2.40
CA ASN A 537 -29.34 -12.42 2.23
C ASN A 537 -30.22 -11.27 2.73
N ASN A 538 -29.76 -10.47 3.70
CA ASN A 538 -30.58 -9.43 4.33
C ASN A 538 -30.28 -7.99 3.83
N LEU A 539 -29.09 -7.73 3.30
CA LEU A 539 -28.72 -6.38 2.85
C LEU A 539 -29.21 -6.09 1.42
N PHE A 540 -29.23 -7.10 0.55
CA PHE A 540 -29.49 -6.95 -0.89
C PHE A 540 -30.91 -7.41 -1.27
N ASP A 541 -31.38 -6.96 -2.43
CA ASP A 541 -32.69 -7.36 -2.96
C ASP A 541 -32.67 -8.87 -3.29
N ARG A 542 -33.81 -9.54 -3.05
CA ARG A 542 -33.97 -10.97 -3.33
C ARG A 542 -33.62 -11.28 -4.79
N ASP A 543 -32.89 -12.38 -5.01
CA ASP A 543 -32.44 -12.86 -6.32
C ASP A 543 -31.62 -11.86 -7.16
N SER A 544 -31.08 -10.80 -6.54
CA SER A 544 -30.27 -9.80 -7.24
C SER A 544 -28.78 -10.16 -7.32
N ILE A 545 -28.30 -11.04 -6.45
CA ILE A 545 -26.87 -11.35 -6.30
C ILE A 545 -26.36 -12.18 -7.47
N ARG A 546 -25.32 -11.68 -8.14
CA ARG A 546 -24.60 -12.37 -9.21
C ARG A 546 -23.11 -12.33 -8.96
N GLU A 547 -22.57 -13.41 -8.40
CA GLU A 547 -21.15 -13.56 -8.11
C GLU A 547 -20.31 -13.61 -9.40
N PHE A 548 -19.18 -12.92 -9.39
CA PHE A 548 -18.16 -13.01 -10.44
C PHE A 548 -16.78 -13.22 -9.79
N ASN A 549 -15.80 -13.64 -10.59
CA ASN A 549 -14.44 -13.97 -10.14
C ASN A 549 -14.33 -15.12 -9.11
N SER A 550 -15.35 -15.96 -8.98
CA SER A 550 -15.32 -17.18 -8.13
C SER A 550 -14.16 -18.13 -8.46
N LYS A 551 -13.61 -18.06 -9.68
CA LYS A 551 -12.46 -18.85 -10.15
C LYS A 551 -11.09 -18.34 -9.69
N ILE A 552 -10.99 -17.11 -9.17
CA ILE A 552 -9.74 -16.55 -8.64
C ILE A 552 -9.55 -17.08 -7.22
N ALA A 553 -8.42 -17.72 -6.96
CA ALA A 553 -8.12 -18.42 -5.73
C ALA A 553 -6.79 -17.95 -5.11
N SER A 554 -6.73 -17.94 -3.78
CA SER A 554 -5.48 -17.69 -3.05
C SER A 554 -4.43 -18.74 -3.38
N GLY A 555 -3.21 -18.27 -3.69
CA GLY A 555 -2.04 -19.07 -4.05
C GLY A 555 -0.98 -19.13 -2.94
N ASN A 556 0.16 -19.74 -3.24
CA ASN A 556 1.35 -19.76 -2.39
C ASN A 556 2.57 -19.29 -3.22
N PRO A 557 2.66 -17.99 -3.55
CA PRO A 557 3.65 -17.48 -4.51
C PRO A 557 5.10 -17.65 -4.06
N LEU A 558 5.35 -17.67 -2.74
CA LEU A 558 6.69 -17.77 -2.15
C LEU A 558 7.06 -19.21 -1.73
N ASN A 559 6.24 -20.21 -2.10
CA ASN A 559 6.39 -21.59 -1.63
C ASN A 559 6.48 -21.73 -0.10
N HIS A 560 5.85 -20.83 0.64
CA HIS A 560 5.89 -20.79 2.09
C HIS A 560 5.45 -22.14 2.69
N PRO A 561 6.23 -22.73 3.62
CA PRO A 561 6.10 -24.15 4.00
C PRO A 561 4.73 -24.49 4.59
N VAL A 562 4.19 -23.57 5.40
CA VAL A 562 2.92 -23.77 6.11
C VAL A 562 1.70 -23.26 5.34
N LEU A 563 1.88 -22.36 4.36
CA LEU A 563 0.77 -21.65 3.72
C LEU A 563 -0.13 -22.58 2.90
N ARG A 564 0.48 -23.51 2.14
CA ARG A 564 -0.27 -24.44 1.28
C ARG A 564 -1.25 -25.30 2.08
N LYS A 565 -0.80 -25.89 3.18
CA LYS A 565 -1.64 -26.72 4.06
C LYS A 565 -2.77 -25.91 4.69
N LYS A 566 -2.45 -24.72 5.22
CA LYS A 566 -3.45 -23.80 5.80
C LYS A 566 -4.50 -23.37 4.79
N LEU A 567 -4.11 -23.03 3.55
CA LEU A 567 -5.06 -22.67 2.50
C LEU A 567 -5.96 -23.84 2.10
N GLN A 568 -5.42 -25.06 2.01
CA GLN A 568 -6.23 -26.23 1.66
C GLN A 568 -7.26 -26.55 2.75
N ALA A 569 -6.87 -26.47 4.03
CA ALA A 569 -7.79 -26.68 5.15
C ALA A 569 -8.97 -25.69 5.12
N VAL A 570 -8.67 -24.39 5.01
CA VAL A 570 -9.70 -23.33 4.97
C VAL A 570 -10.58 -23.42 3.71
N LYS A 571 -10.00 -23.81 2.55
CA LYS A 571 -10.79 -24.06 1.32
C LYS A 571 -11.77 -25.24 1.50
N ASN A 572 -11.36 -26.28 2.22
CA ASN A 572 -12.20 -27.45 2.47
C ASN A 572 -13.33 -27.14 3.47
N GLU A 573 -13.04 -26.31 4.48
CA GLU A 573 -13.99 -25.87 5.50
C GLU A 573 -15.03 -24.89 4.92
N THR A 574 -14.57 -23.77 4.36
CA THR A 574 -15.45 -22.70 3.87
C THR A 574 -16.09 -22.99 2.51
N LYS A 575 -15.59 -23.98 1.76
CA LYS A 575 -15.90 -24.22 0.34
C LYS A 575 -15.62 -23.02 -0.58
N ARG A 576 -14.90 -22.01 -0.09
CA ARG A 576 -14.52 -20.80 -0.84
C ARG A 576 -13.03 -20.83 -1.20
N LYS A 577 -12.66 -20.07 -2.23
CA LYS A 577 -11.30 -20.09 -2.81
C LYS A 577 -10.38 -18.96 -2.32
N SER A 578 -10.92 -17.91 -1.69
CA SER A 578 -10.20 -16.70 -1.25
C SER A 578 -11.00 -15.92 -0.21
N ALA A 579 -10.40 -14.93 0.45
CA ALA A 579 -11.06 -14.12 1.49
C ALA A 579 -11.96 -12.99 0.98
N MET A 580 -12.11 -12.85 -0.33
CA MET A 580 -12.98 -11.84 -0.95
C MET A 580 -14.02 -12.47 -1.88
N ILE A 581 -15.26 -12.03 -1.73
CA ILE A 581 -16.38 -12.32 -2.63
C ILE A 581 -16.68 -11.04 -3.42
N THR A 582 -16.83 -11.17 -4.74
CA THR A 582 -17.19 -10.04 -5.61
C THR A 582 -18.45 -10.38 -6.37
N PHE A 583 -19.44 -9.51 -6.29
CA PHE A 583 -20.75 -9.76 -6.90
C PHE A 583 -21.44 -8.47 -7.31
N GLN A 584 -22.41 -8.61 -8.21
CA GLN A 584 -23.36 -7.54 -8.52
C GLN A 584 -24.61 -7.77 -7.70
N ALA A 585 -25.26 -6.71 -7.23
CA ALA A 585 -26.51 -6.81 -6.48
C ALA A 585 -27.36 -5.56 -6.69
N GLN A 586 -28.55 -5.58 -6.11
CA GLN A 586 -29.42 -4.42 -5.98
C GLN A 586 -29.68 -4.11 -4.50
N VAL A 587 -29.79 -2.83 -4.17
CA VAL A 587 -30.28 -2.38 -2.86
C VAL A 587 -31.41 -1.39 -3.11
N MET A 588 -32.63 -1.81 -2.77
CA MET A 588 -33.86 -1.02 -2.97
C MET A 588 -33.98 -0.53 -4.43
N GLY A 589 -33.67 -1.41 -5.40
CA GLY A 589 -33.71 -1.12 -6.83
C GLY A 589 -32.47 -0.41 -7.40
N VAL A 590 -31.49 -0.02 -6.57
CA VAL A 590 -30.23 0.57 -7.05
C VAL A 590 -29.22 -0.52 -7.35
N ASP A 591 -28.83 -0.63 -8.61
CA ASP A 591 -27.76 -1.52 -9.09
C ASP A 591 -26.38 -1.10 -8.56
N LEU A 592 -25.62 -2.05 -7.99
CA LEU A 592 -24.27 -1.80 -7.50
C LEU A 592 -23.33 -2.99 -7.71
N VAL A 593 -22.02 -2.72 -7.65
CA VAL A 593 -20.97 -3.73 -7.58
C VAL A 593 -20.46 -3.78 -6.14
N VAL A 594 -20.28 -4.98 -5.60
CA VAL A 594 -19.86 -5.19 -4.22
C VAL A 594 -18.57 -6.01 -4.19
N ALA A 595 -17.60 -5.56 -3.40
CA ALA A 595 -16.44 -6.32 -2.99
C ALA A 595 -16.52 -6.54 -1.48
N MET A 596 -16.63 -7.80 -1.06
CA MET A 596 -16.89 -8.20 0.31
C MET A 596 -15.73 -9.01 0.88
N LEU A 597 -15.07 -8.49 1.91
CA LEU A 597 -14.08 -9.22 2.71
C LEU A 597 -14.79 -9.88 3.90
N TYR A 598 -14.50 -11.15 4.19
CA TYR A 598 -15.19 -11.92 5.23
C TYR A 598 -14.23 -12.72 6.12
N SER A 599 -14.63 -12.97 7.37
CA SER A 599 -13.77 -13.54 8.42
C SER A 599 -13.32 -14.96 8.17
N ASP A 600 -14.20 -15.83 7.69
CA ASP A 600 -14.03 -17.28 7.81
C ASP A 600 -12.86 -17.80 6.98
N PHE A 601 -12.51 -17.05 5.92
CA PHE A 601 -11.30 -17.32 5.17
C PHE A 601 -10.13 -16.50 5.72
N ARG A 602 -9.42 -17.07 6.68
CA ARG A 602 -8.19 -16.49 7.25
C ARG A 602 -8.36 -15.04 7.74
N ASN A 603 -9.42 -14.77 8.51
CA ASN A 603 -9.76 -13.46 9.06
C ASN A 603 -9.80 -12.33 8.02
N GLY A 604 -10.22 -12.63 6.79
CA GLY A 604 -10.31 -11.60 5.74
C GLY A 604 -8.97 -11.07 5.27
N THR A 605 -7.85 -11.79 5.49
CA THR A 605 -6.51 -11.32 5.07
C THR A 605 -6.41 -11.15 3.55
N VAL A 606 -5.84 -10.03 3.13
CA VAL A 606 -5.72 -9.62 1.72
C VAL A 606 -4.37 -10.06 1.16
N GLY A 607 -4.40 -10.92 0.14
CA GLY A 607 -3.25 -11.26 -0.69
C GLY A 607 -3.50 -10.91 -2.17
N ALA A 608 -2.70 -11.49 -3.06
CA ALA A 608 -2.76 -11.21 -4.50
C ALA A 608 -4.12 -11.57 -5.14
N ALA A 609 -4.80 -12.61 -4.63
CA ALA A 609 -6.10 -13.04 -5.14
C ALA A 609 -7.20 -12.02 -4.79
N GLU A 610 -7.22 -11.57 -3.55
CA GLU A 610 -8.16 -10.57 -3.05
C GLU A 610 -7.93 -9.22 -3.73
N GLY A 611 -6.67 -8.80 -3.89
CA GLY A 611 -6.34 -7.58 -4.63
C GLY A 611 -6.76 -7.64 -6.10
N GLU A 612 -6.54 -8.77 -6.78
CA GLU A 612 -7.00 -8.94 -8.17
C GLU A 612 -8.53 -8.90 -8.30
N LYS A 613 -9.24 -9.57 -7.38
CA LYS A 613 -10.71 -9.53 -7.32
C LYS A 613 -11.22 -8.10 -7.15
N PHE A 614 -10.61 -7.35 -6.24
CA PHE A 614 -10.96 -5.97 -5.97
C PHE A 614 -10.74 -5.06 -7.18
N VAL A 615 -9.58 -5.17 -7.85
CA VAL A 615 -9.28 -4.41 -9.06
C VAL A 615 -10.29 -4.72 -10.17
N GLN A 616 -10.61 -6.00 -10.41
CA GLN A 616 -11.62 -6.39 -11.41
C GLN A 616 -13.02 -5.90 -11.04
N ALA A 617 -13.35 -5.79 -9.75
CA ALA A 617 -14.60 -5.17 -9.30
C ALA A 617 -14.64 -3.66 -9.60
N CYS A 618 -13.54 -2.94 -9.39
CA CYS A 618 -13.41 -1.52 -9.77
C CYS A 618 -13.55 -1.34 -11.30
N GLU A 619 -12.87 -2.18 -12.09
CA GLU A 619 -12.94 -2.15 -13.56
C GLU A 619 -14.37 -2.43 -14.05
N LEU A 620 -15.07 -3.40 -13.44
CA LEU A 620 -16.46 -3.71 -13.77
C LEU A 620 -17.42 -2.57 -13.39
N ALA A 621 -17.27 -2.00 -12.18
CA ALA A 621 -18.07 -0.88 -11.72
C ALA A 621 -17.89 0.35 -12.63
N LYS A 622 -16.64 0.63 -13.04
CA LYS A 622 -16.31 1.68 -14.02
C LYS A 622 -16.98 1.42 -15.36
N LEU A 623 -16.84 0.20 -15.89
CA LEU A 623 -17.38 -0.19 -17.18
C LEU A 623 -18.91 -0.04 -17.24
N GLN A 624 -19.59 -0.52 -16.21
CA GLN A 624 -21.04 -0.48 -16.10
C GLN A 624 -21.59 0.83 -15.54
N ARG A 625 -20.70 1.75 -15.12
CA ARG A 625 -21.05 3.02 -14.47
C ARG A 625 -21.96 2.85 -13.25
N LYS A 626 -21.66 1.82 -12.44
CA LYS A 626 -22.38 1.49 -11.20
C LYS A 626 -21.58 1.95 -9.98
N PRO A 627 -22.25 2.31 -8.86
CA PRO A 627 -21.59 2.53 -7.59
C PRO A 627 -20.86 1.26 -7.12
N LEU A 628 -19.78 1.44 -6.37
CA LEU A 628 -18.95 0.38 -5.81
C LEU A 628 -19.06 0.44 -4.29
N LEU A 629 -19.43 -0.68 -3.68
CA LEU A 629 -19.43 -0.88 -2.23
C LEU A 629 -18.30 -1.84 -1.85
N ALA A 630 -17.37 -1.41 -1.01
CA ALA A 630 -16.49 -2.30 -0.27
C ALA A 630 -17.13 -2.58 1.10
N TYR A 631 -17.69 -3.78 1.25
CA TYR A 631 -18.22 -4.24 2.53
C TYR A 631 -17.17 -5.05 3.27
N VAL A 632 -16.70 -4.55 4.40
CA VAL A 632 -15.61 -5.12 5.17
C VAL A 632 -16.20 -5.79 6.39
N HIS A 633 -16.61 -7.04 6.25
CA HIS A 633 -17.08 -7.82 7.38
C HIS A 633 -15.94 -8.00 8.38
N THR A 634 -14.75 -8.40 7.92
CA THR A 634 -13.50 -8.41 8.71
C THR A 634 -12.30 -8.30 7.79
N THR A 635 -11.23 -7.64 8.24
CA THR A 635 -9.89 -7.74 7.63
C THR A 635 -8.81 -7.72 8.70
N GLY A 636 -8.03 -8.81 8.76
CA GLY A 636 -6.83 -8.92 9.59
C GLY A 636 -5.58 -8.25 8.99
N GLY A 637 -5.69 -7.65 7.80
CA GLY A 637 -4.58 -6.97 7.14
C GLY A 637 -4.04 -7.70 5.92
N ILE A 638 -2.82 -7.36 5.52
CA ILE A 638 -2.12 -8.00 4.40
C ILE A 638 -1.65 -9.39 4.81
N ARG A 639 -1.78 -10.36 3.90
CA ARG A 639 -1.34 -11.74 4.16
C ARG A 639 0.18 -11.85 4.16
N ILE A 640 0.75 -11.96 5.36
CA ILE A 640 2.22 -11.98 5.57
C ILE A 640 2.94 -13.09 4.79
N GLN A 641 2.33 -14.26 4.64
CA GLN A 641 2.97 -15.41 3.96
C GLN A 641 3.09 -15.23 2.43
N GLU A 642 2.52 -14.16 1.86
CA GLU A 642 2.74 -13.79 0.45
C GLU A 642 3.85 -12.72 0.30
N GLY A 643 4.47 -12.29 1.40
CA GLY A 643 5.56 -11.30 1.41
C GLY A 643 5.18 -10.00 0.69
N THR A 644 6.10 -9.47 -0.10
CA THR A 644 5.92 -8.18 -0.82
C THR A 644 4.83 -8.24 -1.89
N MET A 645 4.43 -9.43 -2.35
CA MET A 645 3.28 -9.61 -3.24
C MET A 645 1.95 -9.27 -2.55
N GLY A 646 1.89 -9.38 -1.22
CA GLY A 646 0.79 -8.85 -0.42
C GLY A 646 0.83 -7.33 -0.32
N VAL A 647 1.99 -6.76 -0.01
CA VAL A 647 2.16 -5.29 0.18
C VAL A 647 1.79 -4.53 -1.08
N ILE A 648 2.21 -5.02 -2.25
CA ILE A 648 1.97 -4.35 -3.53
C ILE A 648 0.47 -4.26 -3.89
N GLN A 649 -0.40 -5.01 -3.21
CA GLN A 649 -1.85 -4.85 -3.37
C GLN A 649 -2.33 -3.49 -2.88
N MET A 650 -1.63 -2.85 -1.92
CA MET A 650 -1.95 -1.51 -1.42
C MET A 650 -1.94 -0.47 -2.54
N PRO A 651 -0.82 -0.20 -3.23
CA PRO A 651 -0.81 0.72 -4.36
C PRO A 651 -1.65 0.20 -5.53
N LYS A 652 -1.58 -1.09 -5.88
CA LYS A 652 -2.34 -1.67 -7.01
C LYS A 652 -3.85 -1.44 -6.90
N CYS A 653 -4.44 -1.72 -5.74
CA CYS A 653 -5.87 -1.51 -5.52
C CYS A 653 -6.20 -0.02 -5.44
N THR A 654 -5.36 0.79 -4.79
CA THR A 654 -5.58 2.24 -4.69
C THR A 654 -5.57 2.92 -6.05
N MET A 655 -4.70 2.49 -6.97
CA MET A 655 -4.71 2.98 -8.35
C MET A 655 -6.02 2.63 -9.09
N ALA A 656 -6.58 1.44 -8.86
CA ALA A 656 -7.87 1.05 -9.43
C ALA A 656 -9.04 1.87 -8.85
N VAL A 657 -9.03 2.13 -7.54
CA VAL A 657 -10.01 3.04 -6.91
C VAL A 657 -9.89 4.43 -7.51
N ARG A 658 -8.67 4.97 -7.61
CA ARG A 658 -8.44 6.31 -8.14
C ARG A 658 -8.91 6.44 -9.59
N ASP A 659 -8.64 5.43 -10.43
CA ASP A 659 -9.09 5.40 -11.81
C ASP A 659 -10.63 5.24 -11.97
N TYR A 660 -11.28 4.56 -11.04
CA TYR A 660 -12.74 4.43 -10.96
C TYR A 660 -13.40 5.73 -10.48
N VAL A 661 -12.88 6.35 -9.43
CA VAL A 661 -13.41 7.61 -8.86
C VAL A 661 -13.20 8.79 -9.82
N ASP A 662 -12.02 8.92 -10.43
CA ASP A 662 -11.75 9.95 -11.45
C ASP A 662 -12.65 9.79 -12.68
N ALA A 663 -13.09 8.56 -12.97
CA ALA A 663 -14.06 8.34 -14.01
C ALA A 663 -15.43 8.92 -13.63
N GLY A 664 -15.76 9.18 -12.36
CA GLY A 664 -17.08 9.63 -11.92
C GLY A 664 -17.89 8.54 -11.20
N GLY A 665 -17.22 7.51 -10.68
CA GLY A 665 -17.82 6.47 -9.85
C GLY A 665 -18.00 6.89 -8.39
N LEU A 666 -19.04 6.39 -7.74
CA LEU A 666 -19.21 6.49 -6.28
C LEU A 666 -18.57 5.28 -5.61
N TYR A 667 -17.66 5.52 -4.68
CA TYR A 667 -17.05 4.47 -3.85
C TYR A 667 -17.44 4.67 -2.39
N ILE A 668 -18.02 3.64 -1.78
CA ILE A 668 -18.41 3.61 -0.36
C ILE A 668 -17.72 2.43 0.30
N VAL A 669 -17.22 2.64 1.52
CA VAL A 669 -16.67 1.58 2.37
C VAL A 669 -17.48 1.49 3.66
N VAL A 670 -17.82 0.28 4.07
CA VAL A 670 -18.52 0.04 5.34
C VAL A 670 -17.77 -1.04 6.12
N TYR A 671 -17.28 -0.69 7.31
CA TYR A 671 -16.62 -1.60 8.25
C TYR A 671 -17.64 -2.20 9.22
N ASP A 672 -17.63 -3.51 9.45
CA ASP A 672 -18.60 -4.17 10.35
C ASP A 672 -17.95 -4.70 11.65
N ASN A 673 -16.89 -5.49 11.54
CA ASN A 673 -16.20 -6.04 12.70
C ASN A 673 -14.78 -5.44 12.82
N ASN A 674 -13.76 -6.29 12.94
CA ASN A 674 -12.36 -5.90 13.08
C ASN A 674 -11.75 -5.59 11.71
N SER A 675 -11.24 -4.37 11.54
CA SER A 675 -10.62 -3.90 10.29
C SER A 675 -9.29 -3.22 10.58
N TYR A 676 -8.19 -3.86 10.18
CA TYR A 676 -6.83 -3.41 10.51
C TYR A 676 -5.87 -3.31 9.31
N ALA A 677 -4.78 -2.57 9.51
CA ALA A 677 -3.54 -2.58 8.73
C ALA A 677 -3.66 -2.15 7.25
N GLY A 678 -2.86 -2.76 6.38
CA GLY A 678 -2.62 -2.30 5.00
C GLY A 678 -3.87 -2.02 4.16
N PRO A 679 -4.94 -2.82 4.19
CA PRO A 679 -6.18 -2.52 3.47
C PRO A 679 -6.82 -1.19 3.92
N VAL A 680 -6.90 -0.95 5.23
CA VAL A 680 -7.38 0.32 5.81
C VAL A 680 -6.41 1.46 5.45
N ALA A 681 -5.11 1.19 5.44
CA ALA A 681 -4.08 2.14 5.05
C ALA A 681 -3.95 2.40 3.53
N SER A 682 -4.89 1.90 2.71
CA SER A 682 -4.81 2.04 1.25
C SER A 682 -6.18 2.12 0.60
N PHE A 683 -6.60 1.09 -0.13
CA PHE A 683 -7.78 1.13 -0.98
C PHE A 683 -9.11 1.19 -0.20
N LEU A 684 -9.15 0.78 1.07
CA LEU A 684 -10.32 1.01 1.94
C LEU A 684 -10.31 2.43 2.51
N GLY A 685 -9.17 2.88 3.05
CA GLY A 685 -9.03 4.21 3.66
C GLY A 685 -9.08 5.39 2.70
N CYS A 686 -8.88 5.16 1.40
CA CYS A 686 -8.94 6.23 0.39
C CYS A 686 -10.36 6.59 -0.07
N SER A 687 -11.39 5.90 0.43
CA SER A 687 -12.78 6.26 0.14
C SER A 687 -13.14 7.60 0.78
N TYR A 688 -13.81 8.47 0.02
CA TYR A 688 -14.38 9.72 0.53
C TYR A 688 -15.56 9.47 1.48
N TYR A 689 -16.24 8.33 1.35
CA TYR A 689 -17.38 7.97 2.18
C TYR A 689 -17.11 6.63 2.87
N GLN A 690 -16.86 6.71 4.17
CA GLN A 690 -16.51 5.57 5.02
C GLN A 690 -17.46 5.52 6.21
N PHE A 691 -18.08 4.37 6.44
CA PHE A 691 -19.00 4.16 7.56
C PHE A 691 -18.57 2.95 8.36
N ALA A 692 -19.07 2.85 9.59
CA ALA A 692 -18.82 1.70 10.45
C ALA A 692 -20.11 1.24 11.12
N ILE A 693 -20.22 -0.05 11.40
CA ILE A 693 -21.22 -0.56 12.33
C ILE A 693 -20.78 -0.19 13.75
N ARG A 694 -21.73 0.05 14.64
CA ARG A 694 -21.45 0.65 15.97
C ARG A 694 -20.39 -0.08 16.80
N SER A 695 -20.28 -1.40 16.66
CA SER A 695 -19.32 -2.21 17.42
C SER A 695 -18.07 -2.60 16.64
N SER A 696 -17.85 -2.01 15.45
CA SER A 696 -16.63 -2.23 14.66
C SER A 696 -15.40 -1.69 15.36
N ARG A 697 -14.25 -2.29 15.04
CA ARG A 697 -12.92 -1.81 15.44
C ARG A 697 -12.10 -1.49 14.21
N ILE A 698 -11.53 -0.29 14.17
CA ILE A 698 -10.81 0.25 13.01
C ILE A 698 -9.47 0.81 13.49
N GLY A 699 -8.39 0.42 12.82
CA GLY A 699 -7.06 0.95 13.09
C GLY A 699 -6.01 0.52 12.07
N PHE A 700 -4.83 1.07 12.19
CA PHE A 700 -3.64 0.69 11.47
C PHE A 700 -2.96 -0.52 12.12
N ALA A 701 -2.64 -0.43 13.41
CA ALA A 701 -1.97 -1.48 14.16
C ALA A 701 -2.87 -1.99 15.29
N GLY A 702 -2.67 -3.24 15.72
CA GLY A 702 -3.35 -3.77 16.91
C GLY A 702 -2.63 -3.34 18.20
N HIS A 703 -3.31 -3.49 19.35
CA HIS A 703 -2.80 -3.13 20.68
C HIS A 703 -1.37 -3.61 20.95
N ARG A 704 -1.10 -4.89 20.69
CA ARG A 704 0.23 -5.48 20.87
C ARG A 704 1.31 -4.75 20.07
N VAL A 705 1.05 -4.49 18.79
CA VAL A 705 2.02 -3.85 17.89
C VAL A 705 2.28 -2.41 18.34
N ILE A 706 1.23 -1.70 18.78
CA ILE A 706 1.36 -0.34 19.32
C ILE A 706 2.23 -0.35 20.58
N ARG A 707 1.98 -1.27 21.52
CA ARG A 707 2.78 -1.42 22.73
C ARG A 707 4.25 -1.74 22.43
N ASP A 708 4.48 -2.72 21.56
CA ASP A 708 5.83 -3.14 21.17
C ASP A 708 6.62 -2.02 20.47
N THR A 709 5.93 -1.12 19.75
CA THR A 709 6.57 -0.01 19.02
C THR A 709 6.74 1.26 19.86
N THR A 710 5.73 1.61 20.66
CA THR A 710 5.68 2.90 21.38
C THR A 710 6.10 2.78 22.85
N GLY A 711 6.13 1.56 23.40
CA GLY A 711 6.30 1.32 24.83
C GLY A 711 5.10 1.72 25.69
N GLN A 712 3.98 2.14 25.08
CA GLN A 712 2.81 2.66 25.78
C GLN A 712 1.62 1.71 25.68
N ASP A 713 0.89 1.58 26.80
CA ASP A 713 -0.39 0.90 26.83
C ASP A 713 -1.51 1.83 26.36
N ILE A 714 -2.32 1.35 25.42
CA ILE A 714 -3.46 2.08 24.88
C ILE A 714 -4.78 1.55 25.46
N PRO A 715 -5.80 2.41 25.61
CA PRO A 715 -7.06 2.00 26.20
C PRO A 715 -7.78 0.93 25.35
N PRO A 716 -8.63 0.07 25.97
CA PRO A 716 -9.32 -1.00 25.24
C PRO A 716 -10.22 -0.52 24.11
N ASP A 717 -10.76 0.70 24.21
CA ASP A 717 -11.66 1.31 23.22
C ASP A 717 -10.91 2.14 22.17
N TYR A 718 -9.57 2.14 22.15
CA TYR A 718 -8.74 2.94 21.25
C TYR A 718 -9.12 2.80 19.77
N HIS A 719 -9.51 1.60 19.34
CA HIS A 719 -9.94 1.31 17.96
C HIS A 719 -11.45 1.34 17.75
N SER A 720 -12.26 1.74 18.74
CA SER A 720 -13.72 1.74 18.60
C SER A 720 -14.18 2.64 17.46
N ALA A 721 -15.27 2.25 16.78
CA ALA A 721 -15.90 3.07 15.74
C ALA A 721 -16.20 4.51 16.21
N ARG A 722 -16.51 4.71 17.50
CA ARG A 722 -16.70 6.05 18.09
C ARG A 722 -15.42 6.88 18.09
N ASN A 723 -14.28 6.30 18.49
CA ASN A 723 -13.01 7.02 18.48
C ASN A 723 -12.53 7.25 17.03
N ALA A 724 -12.76 6.30 16.12
CA ALA A 724 -12.54 6.51 14.69
C ALA A 724 -13.37 7.68 14.13
N LEU A 725 -14.64 7.81 14.54
CA LEU A 725 -15.49 8.95 14.15
C LEU A 725 -14.99 10.27 14.75
N LYS A 726 -14.62 10.30 16.05
CA LYS A 726 -14.06 11.50 16.70
C LYS A 726 -12.79 11.99 16.02
N ARG A 727 -11.95 11.06 15.57
CA ARG A 727 -10.72 11.34 14.82
C ARG A 727 -10.97 11.67 13.35
N GLY A 728 -12.21 11.61 12.84
CA GLY A 728 -12.50 11.88 11.43
C GLY A 728 -12.00 10.79 10.47
N HIS A 729 -11.75 9.57 10.96
CA HIS A 729 -11.35 8.42 10.13
C HIS A 729 -12.54 7.84 9.34
N ILE A 730 -13.75 8.01 9.87
CA ILE A 730 -15.02 7.62 9.26
C ILE A 730 -16.01 8.78 9.33
N HIS A 731 -17.06 8.71 8.51
CA HIS A 731 -18.06 9.78 8.33
C HIS A 731 -19.40 9.48 9.02
N GLY A 732 -19.59 8.27 9.52
CA GLY A 732 -20.80 7.92 10.25
C GLY A 732 -20.77 6.51 10.83
N ILE A 733 -21.62 6.30 11.83
CA ILE A 733 -21.80 5.02 12.49
C ILE A 733 -23.25 4.58 12.27
N TRP A 734 -23.44 3.35 11.78
CA TRP A 734 -24.75 2.78 11.50
C TRP A 734 -25.08 1.66 12.49
N ASP A 735 -26.39 1.52 12.75
CA ASP A 735 -26.93 0.30 13.34
C ASP A 735 -27.17 -0.71 12.23
N ARG A 736 -26.77 -1.98 12.44
CA ARG A 736 -27.00 -3.08 11.48
C ARG A 736 -28.46 -3.16 11.02
N ARG A 737 -29.42 -2.93 11.91
CA ARG A 737 -30.87 -2.98 11.59
C ARG A 737 -31.29 -1.91 10.58
N GLU A 738 -30.54 -0.81 10.51
CA GLU A 738 -30.81 0.29 9.58
C GLU A 738 -29.86 0.29 8.37
N PHE A 739 -28.93 -0.67 8.29
CA PHE A 739 -27.85 -0.64 7.31
C PHE A 739 -28.39 -0.58 5.87
N ARG A 740 -29.36 -1.43 5.52
CA ARG A 740 -29.97 -1.43 4.18
C ARG A 740 -30.56 -0.05 3.80
N ARG A 741 -31.28 0.58 4.72
CA ARG A 741 -31.85 1.93 4.54
C ARG A 741 -30.76 2.99 4.42
N ASN A 742 -29.78 2.97 5.31
CA ASN A 742 -28.69 3.96 5.34
C ASN A 742 -27.80 3.85 4.10
N LEU A 743 -27.55 2.63 3.62
CA LEU A 743 -26.83 2.40 2.37
C LEU A 743 -27.60 2.96 1.17
N HIS A 744 -28.90 2.68 1.07
CA HIS A 744 -29.74 3.26 0.02
C HIS A 744 -29.74 4.79 0.09
N GLN A 745 -29.92 5.37 1.28
CA GLN A 745 -29.87 6.82 1.48
C GLN A 745 -28.50 7.39 1.06
N ALA A 746 -27.39 6.75 1.43
CA ALA A 746 -26.05 7.16 1.03
C ALA A 746 -25.90 7.14 -0.49
N LEU A 747 -26.35 6.09 -1.17
CA LEU A 747 -26.34 5.99 -2.64
C LEU A 747 -27.16 7.12 -3.29
N MET A 748 -28.29 7.50 -2.70
CA MET A 748 -29.16 8.54 -3.26
C MET A 748 -28.70 9.97 -2.96
N THR A 749 -27.99 10.18 -1.84
CA THR A 749 -27.65 11.53 -1.35
C THR A 749 -26.18 11.89 -1.57
N MET A 750 -25.25 10.94 -1.41
CA MET A 750 -23.81 11.21 -1.49
C MET A 750 -23.32 11.27 -2.93
N GLY A 751 -22.63 12.36 -3.26
CA GLY A 751 -22.17 12.65 -4.61
C GLY A 751 -23.07 13.63 -5.38
N GLY A 752 -22.48 14.25 -6.41
CA GLY A 752 -23.16 15.24 -7.27
C GLY A 752 -23.79 14.64 -8.54
N ARG A 753 -24.48 15.48 -9.31
CA ARG A 753 -25.10 15.14 -10.63
C ARG A 753 -24.11 14.59 -11.67
N ASN A 754 -22.81 14.77 -11.43
CA ASN A 754 -21.74 14.34 -12.31
C ASN A 754 -21.32 12.88 -12.10
N LEU A 755 -21.76 12.21 -11.03
CA LEU A 755 -21.54 10.78 -10.85
C LEU A 755 -22.45 10.00 -11.79
N TYR A 756 -21.90 9.03 -12.52
CA TYR A 756 -22.60 8.46 -13.68
C TYR A 756 -23.76 7.51 -13.38
N TYR A 757 -23.84 7.01 -12.14
CA TYR A 757 -24.91 6.11 -11.72
C TYR A 757 -26.23 6.85 -11.42
N ARG A 758 -26.19 8.19 -11.32
CA ARG A 758 -27.35 9.08 -11.38
C ARG A 758 -27.57 9.53 -12.83
#